data_AF-A0A667XHG3-F1
#
_entry.id   AF-A0A667XHG3-F1
#
_cell.length_a   1.000
_cell.length_b   1.000
_cell.length_c   1.000
_cell.angle_alpha   90.00
_cell.angle_beta   90.00
_cell.angle_gamma   90.00
#
_symmetry.space_group_name_H-M   'P 1'
#
loop_
_entity.id
_entity.type
_entity.pdbx_description
1 polymer ?
#
loop_
_entity_poly.entity_id
_entity_poly.type
_entity_poly.pdbx_seq_one_letter_code
_entity_poly.pdbx_strand_id
1 'polypeptide(L)'
;MNLKCTLPNSSSSIFCLITAREENVATFRGSEYFCYDLSQNPIQSSSDEITLSFKTWQRNGLILHTGKSADYVNLALKDGAVSLVINLGSGAFEAIVEPVNGKFNDNSWHDVKVTRNLRQVSHHGEGWKVTISVDGILTTTGYTQEDYTMLGSDDFFYVGGSPSTADLPGSPVSNNFMGCLKEVVYKNNDIRLELSRLARIVDPKMKIQGEVSYKCENVATLDPISFETPEAYISLPKWNTKRMGSISFDFRTTEPNGLILFTHGKPQERKEASRSQKNTKVDFFAVELLDGSLYLLLDMGSGTIKVKATQTKVNDGAWYHVDIQRDGRSGTISVNSRRTPFTASGESEILDLEGDMYLGGLPADRTNLILPTELWTAMLNYGYVGCVRDLFIDGRSKDIRQIAEAQNGAGIKPSCTKQPGKQCESYPCKNRGVCKEGWNRFICDCTGTGYWSRTCEREASILSYDGSMYMKVVMPTVMHTEAEDVSLRFRSQRAYGLLMATTSRDSADTLRLELDGGRVKLTVNLDCIRINCNSSKGPETLYAGQKLNDNEWHTVRVGRRGKTYKLTVDDDVAEGQMAGDHTRLEFHNIETGIMTERRFVSSIPSSFIGHLQSLRFNGMLYIDLCKNGDIDYCELNARFGMRSIIADPVTFKSKSSYLSLATLQAYTSMHLFFQFKTTSPDGFILFNSGDGNDFIAVELVKGYIHYVFDLGNGPNLIKGKSERALNDNQWHNVVITRDNSNTHTLKVDATATSQSINGAKNLDLKGDLFIAGLGPGMYGNLPKLVASREGFQGCLASVDLNGRLPDLLSDALFRSGQIERGCEGPSTTCQEDSCANMGICIQQWENYTCDCSMTSYTGTQCNDREYHLCLFPSVSPRDKLS
;
A
#
# COMPACT_ATOMS: atom_id res chain seq x y z
N MET A 1 45.42 -51.33 -22.83
CA MET A 1 46.27 -51.11 -24.03
C MET A 1 46.40 -52.45 -24.74
N ASN A 2 45.98 -52.58 -26.00
CA ASN A 2 46.25 -53.77 -26.81
C ASN A 2 46.97 -53.31 -28.09
N LEU A 3 48.26 -53.66 -28.22
CA LEU A 3 49.02 -53.45 -29.45
C LEU A 3 48.70 -54.58 -30.43
N LYS A 4 48.21 -54.23 -31.63
CA LYS A 4 48.21 -55.12 -32.79
C LYS A 4 49.29 -54.61 -33.76
N CYS A 5 50.42 -55.31 -33.83
CA CYS A 5 51.42 -55.09 -34.87
C CYS A 5 51.18 -56.12 -35.99
N THR A 6 51.01 -55.66 -37.22
CA THR A 6 51.10 -56.51 -38.41
C THR A 6 52.38 -56.15 -39.15
N LEU A 7 53.20 -57.16 -39.48
CA LEU A 7 54.42 -57.02 -40.26
C LEU A 7 54.10 -57.14 -41.75
N PRO A 8 54.69 -56.29 -42.60
CA PRO A 8 55.11 -56.74 -43.91
C PRO A 8 56.61 -56.48 -44.16
N ASN A 9 57.14 -57.35 -45.00
CA ASN A 9 58.52 -57.42 -45.44
C ASN A 9 59.01 -56.14 -46.14
N SER A 10 60.33 -55.95 -46.05
CA SER A 10 61.20 -55.02 -46.79
C SER A 10 61.06 -53.52 -46.50
N SER A 11 62.10 -53.02 -45.83
CA SER A 11 62.66 -51.67 -45.94
C SER A 11 61.68 -50.51 -46.03
N SER A 12 61.15 -50.07 -44.88
CA SER A 12 60.82 -48.67 -44.55
C SER A 12 60.36 -48.57 -43.09
N SER A 13 60.65 -47.44 -42.46
CA SER A 13 60.48 -47.14 -41.03
C SER A 13 59.12 -47.53 -40.43
N ILE A 14 59.15 -48.12 -39.23
CA ILE A 14 57.97 -48.41 -38.40
C ILE A 14 57.32 -47.09 -37.98
N PHE A 15 56.18 -46.73 -38.58
CA PHE A 15 55.27 -45.72 -38.04
C PHE A 15 54.20 -46.42 -37.20
N CYS A 16 54.33 -46.33 -35.88
CA CYS A 16 53.29 -46.71 -34.94
C CYS A 16 52.28 -45.54 -34.85
N LEU A 17 51.18 -45.62 -35.59
CA LEU A 17 50.08 -44.65 -35.47
C LEU A 17 49.37 -44.87 -34.13
N ILE A 18 49.70 -44.02 -33.15
CA ILE A 18 48.89 -43.87 -31.93
C ILE A 18 47.61 -43.16 -32.35
N THR A 19 46.53 -43.90 -32.58
CA THR A 19 45.19 -43.32 -32.62
C THR A 19 44.83 -42.88 -31.20
N ALA A 20 44.86 -41.57 -30.94
CA ALA A 20 44.32 -40.99 -29.72
C ALA A 20 42.87 -41.45 -29.57
N ARG A 21 42.54 -42.06 -28.43
CA ARG A 21 41.17 -42.45 -28.09
C ARG A 21 40.36 -41.16 -27.97
N GLU A 22 39.35 -40.96 -28.82
CA GLU A 22 38.46 -39.80 -28.69
C GLU A 22 37.77 -39.82 -27.32
N GLU A 23 37.87 -38.71 -26.58
CA GLU A 23 37.19 -38.54 -25.30
C GLU A 23 35.67 -38.48 -25.50
N ASN A 24 34.92 -39.19 -24.64
CA ASN A 24 33.46 -39.18 -24.65
C ASN A 24 32.97 -38.01 -23.79
N VAL A 25 32.80 -36.86 -24.43
CA VAL A 25 32.34 -35.61 -23.81
C VAL A 25 30.97 -35.20 -24.36
N ALA A 26 30.14 -34.60 -23.52
CA ALA A 26 28.83 -34.06 -23.89
C ALA A 26 28.58 -32.70 -23.21
N THR A 27 27.94 -31.78 -23.92
CA THR A 27 27.49 -30.48 -23.42
C THR A 27 26.01 -30.51 -23.09
N PHE A 28 25.68 -30.05 -21.88
CA PHE A 28 24.32 -29.89 -21.35
C PHE A 28 24.05 -28.39 -21.13
N ARG A 29 22.87 -27.92 -21.54
CA ARG A 29 22.43 -26.51 -21.45
C ARG A 29 21.27 -26.34 -20.46
N GLY A 30 20.99 -27.37 -19.66
CA GLY A 30 19.99 -27.35 -18.58
C GLY A 30 18.61 -27.87 -18.99
N SER A 31 18.39 -28.20 -20.26
CA SER A 31 17.15 -28.83 -20.73
C SER A 31 17.35 -30.26 -21.25
N GLU A 32 18.60 -30.67 -21.42
CA GLU A 32 19.02 -31.96 -21.95
C GLU A 32 19.44 -32.92 -20.83
N TYR A 33 19.25 -34.21 -21.03
CA TYR A 33 19.77 -35.25 -20.15
C TYR A 33 19.82 -36.62 -20.84
N PHE A 34 20.61 -37.53 -20.30
CA PHE A 34 20.62 -38.94 -20.67
C PHE A 34 19.75 -39.76 -19.71
N CYS A 35 19.10 -40.80 -20.23
CA CYS A 35 18.29 -41.74 -19.48
C CYS A 35 18.57 -43.15 -19.98
N TYR A 36 19.25 -43.95 -19.17
CA TYR A 36 19.56 -45.35 -19.47
C TYR A 36 18.60 -46.28 -18.74
N ASP A 37 17.98 -47.21 -19.46
CA ASP A 37 16.99 -48.16 -18.95
C ASP A 37 17.64 -49.36 -18.25
N LEU A 38 17.39 -49.49 -16.94
CA LEU A 38 17.91 -50.57 -16.10
C LEU A 38 16.90 -51.71 -15.88
N SER A 39 15.65 -51.58 -16.36
CA SER A 39 14.58 -52.55 -16.10
C SER A 39 14.91 -53.98 -16.55
N GLN A 40 15.67 -54.11 -17.64
CA GLN A 40 16.09 -55.41 -18.15
C GLN A 40 17.32 -55.98 -17.43
N ASN A 41 18.22 -55.12 -16.95
CA ASN A 41 19.46 -55.50 -16.27
C ASN A 41 19.63 -54.64 -15.01
N PRO A 42 18.89 -54.93 -13.93
CA PRO A 42 18.94 -54.14 -12.71
C PRO A 42 20.35 -54.08 -12.13
N ILE A 43 20.69 -52.93 -11.56
CA ILE A 43 21.90 -52.79 -10.76
C ILE A 43 21.64 -53.48 -9.42
N GLN A 44 22.46 -54.48 -9.11
CA GLN A 44 22.57 -55.07 -7.79
C GLN A 44 24.05 -55.07 -7.43
N SER A 45 24.45 -54.16 -6.55
CA SER A 45 25.87 -53.90 -6.30
C SER A 45 26.16 -53.89 -4.81
N SER A 46 27.14 -54.69 -4.38
CA SER A 46 27.78 -54.57 -3.08
C SER A 46 29.02 -53.65 -3.14
N SER A 47 29.69 -53.55 -4.29
CA SER A 47 30.82 -52.65 -4.51
C SER A 47 30.73 -51.99 -5.87
N ASP A 48 30.83 -50.67 -5.87
CA ASP A 48 30.79 -49.87 -7.08
C ASP A 48 31.80 -48.72 -7.07
N GLU A 49 32.14 -48.32 -8.30
CA GLU A 49 32.99 -47.18 -8.62
C GLU A 49 32.28 -46.31 -9.65
N ILE A 50 32.23 -45.00 -9.38
CA ILE A 50 31.75 -43.97 -10.30
C ILE A 50 32.91 -43.06 -10.63
N THR A 51 33.16 -42.82 -11.91
CA THR A 51 34.16 -41.85 -12.38
C THR A 51 33.55 -40.93 -13.42
N LEU A 52 33.85 -39.65 -13.35
CA LEU A 52 33.53 -38.65 -14.37
C LEU A 52 34.41 -37.41 -14.20
N SER A 53 34.46 -36.56 -15.21
CA SER A 53 34.90 -35.17 -15.04
C SER A 53 33.77 -34.21 -15.42
N PHE A 54 33.68 -33.08 -14.73
CA PHE A 54 32.71 -32.03 -15.03
C PHE A 54 33.39 -30.68 -15.25
N LYS A 55 32.72 -29.80 -15.99
CA LYS A 55 33.13 -28.42 -16.26
C LYS A 55 31.90 -27.52 -16.32
N THR A 56 31.82 -26.49 -15.48
CA THR A 56 30.60 -25.65 -15.37
C THR A 56 30.85 -24.29 -14.73
N TRP A 57 29.98 -23.32 -15.02
CA TRP A 57 29.85 -22.05 -14.30
C TRP A 57 28.78 -22.08 -13.21
N GLN A 58 27.86 -23.05 -13.26
CA GLN A 58 26.69 -23.12 -12.38
C GLN A 58 27.07 -23.66 -11.00
N ARG A 59 26.43 -23.10 -9.96
CA ARG A 59 26.63 -23.53 -8.57
C ARG A 59 25.80 -24.77 -8.23
N ASN A 60 24.70 -24.95 -8.92
CA ASN A 60 23.71 -26.00 -8.68
C ASN A 60 23.46 -26.77 -9.98
N GLY A 61 23.38 -28.09 -9.89
CA GLY A 61 23.06 -28.93 -11.04
C GLY A 61 23.24 -30.42 -10.78
N LEU A 62 22.26 -31.23 -11.19
CA LEU A 62 22.31 -32.69 -11.10
C LEU A 62 23.34 -33.28 -12.08
N ILE A 63 24.39 -33.93 -11.57
CA ILE A 63 25.36 -34.61 -12.43
C ILE A 63 24.85 -35.99 -12.84
N LEU A 64 24.44 -36.81 -11.87
CA LEU A 64 23.82 -38.10 -12.13
C LEU A 64 22.94 -38.58 -10.98
N HIS A 65 21.99 -39.45 -11.31
CA HIS A 65 21.14 -40.12 -10.35
C HIS A 65 20.68 -41.49 -10.84
N THR A 66 20.60 -42.45 -9.93
CA THR A 66 19.92 -43.73 -10.18
C THR A 66 19.29 -44.25 -8.90
N GLY A 67 18.16 -44.93 -9.03
CA GLY A 67 17.43 -45.53 -7.92
C GLY A 67 16.03 -44.96 -7.73
N LYS A 68 15.26 -45.63 -6.87
CA LYS A 68 13.88 -45.27 -6.53
C LYS A 68 13.60 -45.62 -5.08
N SER A 69 12.71 -44.87 -4.43
CA SER A 69 12.33 -45.07 -3.03
C SER A 69 13.53 -44.93 -2.06
N ALA A 70 14.00 -46.01 -1.43
CA ALA A 70 15.01 -45.98 -0.38
C ALA A 70 16.43 -46.37 -0.87
N ASP A 71 16.55 -46.88 -2.09
CA ASP A 71 17.83 -47.27 -2.69
C ASP A 71 18.17 -46.32 -3.83
N TYR A 72 19.20 -45.51 -3.64
CA TYR A 72 19.62 -44.54 -4.65
C TYR A 72 21.05 -44.04 -4.46
N VAL A 73 21.60 -43.54 -5.57
CA VAL A 73 22.83 -42.74 -5.61
C VAL A 73 22.51 -41.42 -6.31
N ASN A 74 22.84 -40.30 -5.67
CA ASN A 74 22.71 -38.96 -6.23
C ASN A 74 24.07 -38.26 -6.15
N LEU A 75 24.51 -37.68 -7.26
CA LEU A 75 25.70 -36.84 -7.33
C LEU A 75 25.34 -35.54 -8.02
N ALA A 76 25.59 -34.42 -7.36
CA ALA A 76 25.21 -33.09 -7.83
C ALA A 76 26.23 -32.03 -7.40
N LEU A 77 26.22 -30.89 -8.08
CA LEU A 77 26.76 -29.65 -7.53
C LEU A 77 25.70 -28.97 -6.69
N LYS A 78 26.06 -28.56 -5.47
CA LYS A 78 25.22 -27.84 -4.52
C LYS A 78 26.01 -26.67 -3.95
N ASP A 79 25.55 -25.45 -4.19
CA ASP A 79 26.21 -24.21 -3.76
C ASP A 79 27.70 -24.12 -4.14
N GLY A 80 28.07 -24.74 -5.26
CA GLY A 80 29.46 -24.80 -5.75
C GLY A 80 30.33 -25.90 -5.11
N ALA A 81 29.76 -26.73 -4.23
CA ALA A 81 30.39 -27.92 -3.66
C ALA A 81 29.88 -29.20 -4.34
N VAL A 82 30.68 -30.27 -4.35
CA VAL A 82 30.24 -31.58 -4.88
C VAL A 82 29.52 -32.33 -3.76
N SER A 83 28.23 -32.62 -3.97
CA SER A 83 27.38 -33.32 -3.01
C SER A 83 27.08 -34.74 -3.50
N LEU A 84 27.33 -35.72 -2.65
CA LEU A 84 27.04 -37.13 -2.86
C LEU A 84 26.06 -37.60 -1.79
N VAL A 85 24.97 -38.23 -2.22
CA VAL A 85 24.00 -38.88 -1.34
C VAL A 85 23.82 -40.33 -1.79
N ILE A 86 24.04 -41.28 -0.89
CA ILE A 86 23.85 -42.71 -1.16
C ILE A 86 22.93 -43.28 -0.08
N ASN A 87 21.84 -43.91 -0.47
CA ASN A 87 20.99 -44.69 0.42
C ASN A 87 20.86 -46.13 -0.10
N LEU A 88 20.93 -47.09 0.82
CA LEU A 88 20.87 -48.53 0.56
C LEU A 88 19.67 -49.18 1.26
N GLY A 89 18.67 -48.39 1.65
CA GLY A 89 17.43 -48.87 2.26
C GLY A 89 17.26 -48.49 3.73
N SER A 90 18.35 -48.23 4.45
CA SER A 90 18.38 -48.05 5.91
C SER A 90 18.94 -46.71 6.39
N GLY A 91 19.07 -45.73 5.50
CA GLY A 91 19.51 -44.39 5.86
C GLY A 91 20.60 -43.88 4.92
N ALA A 92 20.49 -42.60 4.56
CA ALA A 92 21.39 -41.99 3.60
C ALA A 92 22.75 -41.62 4.20
N PHE A 93 23.82 -41.96 3.49
CA PHE A 93 25.13 -41.34 3.64
C PHE A 93 25.19 -40.07 2.81
N GLU A 94 25.49 -38.94 3.45
CA GLU A 94 25.69 -37.65 2.79
C GLU A 94 27.15 -37.20 2.92
N ALA A 95 27.76 -36.83 1.79
CA ALA A 95 29.07 -36.21 1.75
C ALA A 95 29.02 -34.93 0.93
N ILE A 96 29.67 -33.88 1.44
CA ILE A 96 29.90 -32.62 0.73
C ILE A 96 31.41 -32.43 0.65
N VAL A 97 31.92 -32.25 -0.57
CA VAL A 97 33.31 -31.88 -0.83
C VAL A 97 33.33 -30.43 -1.25
N GLU A 98 33.94 -29.58 -0.43
CA GLU A 98 34.13 -28.15 -0.71
C GLU A 98 35.54 -27.90 -1.28
N PRO A 99 35.70 -26.90 -2.16
CA PRO A 99 37.02 -26.53 -2.66
C PRO A 99 37.84 -25.85 -1.55
N VAL A 100 39.08 -26.30 -1.33
CA VAL A 100 39.99 -25.68 -0.34
C VAL A 100 40.57 -24.36 -0.85
N ASN A 101 40.86 -24.28 -2.14
CA ASN A 101 41.31 -23.07 -2.83
C ASN A 101 40.56 -22.96 -4.16
N GLY A 102 39.92 -21.81 -4.42
CA GLY A 102 39.17 -21.58 -5.66
C GLY A 102 37.69 -22.01 -5.57
N LYS A 103 37.13 -22.45 -6.70
CA LYS A 103 35.72 -22.85 -6.85
C LYS A 103 35.63 -24.00 -7.84
N PHE A 104 34.72 -24.95 -7.65
CA PHE A 104 34.47 -26.00 -8.66
C PHE A 104 33.65 -25.51 -9.86
N ASN A 105 32.95 -24.39 -9.73
CA ASN A 105 32.19 -23.76 -10.80
C ASN A 105 33.01 -22.64 -11.49
N ASP A 106 34.29 -22.90 -11.75
CA ASP A 106 35.25 -22.00 -12.39
C ASP A 106 35.38 -22.23 -13.91
N ASN A 107 34.57 -23.14 -14.46
CA ASN A 107 34.63 -23.62 -15.83
C ASN A 107 36.00 -24.23 -16.21
N SER A 108 36.63 -24.90 -15.25
CA SER A 108 37.74 -25.83 -15.45
C SER A 108 37.23 -27.28 -15.35
N TRP A 109 38.05 -28.24 -15.80
CA TRP A 109 37.74 -29.65 -15.62
C TRP A 109 38.08 -30.09 -14.20
N HIS A 110 37.12 -30.72 -13.52
CA HIS A 110 37.31 -31.35 -12.23
C HIS A 110 36.97 -32.83 -12.30
N ASP A 111 37.85 -33.68 -11.75
CA ASP A 111 37.70 -35.13 -11.76
C ASP A 111 37.00 -35.60 -10.49
N VAL A 112 35.90 -36.34 -10.63
CA VAL A 112 35.17 -36.94 -9.51
C VAL A 112 35.31 -38.45 -9.57
N LYS A 113 35.76 -39.03 -8.47
CA LYS A 113 35.78 -40.48 -8.27
C LYS A 113 35.11 -40.83 -6.96
N VAL A 114 34.11 -41.70 -7.03
CA VAL A 114 33.41 -42.30 -5.89
C VAL A 114 33.69 -43.78 -5.87
N THR A 115 34.06 -44.33 -4.71
CA THR A 115 34.24 -45.76 -4.51
C THR A 115 33.50 -46.22 -3.27
N ARG A 116 32.73 -47.29 -3.38
CA ARG A 116 32.07 -47.98 -2.26
C ARG A 116 32.61 -49.40 -2.16
N ASN A 117 33.20 -49.73 -1.01
CA ASN A 117 33.84 -51.02 -0.76
C ASN A 117 33.50 -51.54 0.64
N LEU A 118 33.43 -52.86 0.80
CA LEU A 118 33.28 -53.50 2.10
C LEU A 118 34.53 -53.25 2.94
N ARG A 119 34.38 -52.81 4.20
CA ARG A 119 35.49 -52.84 5.15
C ARG A 119 35.00 -53.26 6.53
N GLN A 120 35.64 -54.27 7.09
CA GLN A 120 35.33 -54.78 8.43
C GLN A 120 35.63 -53.68 9.47
N VAL A 121 34.61 -53.19 10.18
CA VAL A 121 34.80 -52.25 11.28
C VAL A 121 35.00 -53.05 12.56
N SER A 122 36.19 -52.95 13.15
CA SER A 122 36.52 -53.63 14.39
C SER A 122 35.59 -53.14 15.52
N HIS A 123 34.78 -54.09 16.02
CA HIS A 123 33.93 -54.08 17.22
C HIS A 123 32.43 -53.74 17.13
N HIS A 124 31.85 -53.21 16.03
CA HIS A 124 30.41 -52.90 15.96
C HIS A 124 29.66 -53.28 14.65
N GLY A 125 30.18 -54.23 13.85
CA GLY A 125 29.48 -54.76 12.66
C GLY A 125 30.16 -54.43 11.33
N GLU A 126 29.70 -55.03 10.24
CA GLU A 126 30.19 -54.76 8.88
C GLU A 126 29.67 -53.40 8.39
N GLY A 127 30.54 -52.54 7.85
CA GLY A 127 30.15 -51.22 7.35
C GLY A 127 30.72 -50.94 5.95
N TRP A 128 29.90 -50.36 5.06
CA TRP A 128 30.33 -50.05 3.69
C TRP A 128 31.03 -48.71 3.66
N LYS A 129 32.34 -48.74 3.39
CA LYS A 129 33.15 -47.53 3.30
C LYS A 129 32.89 -46.86 1.96
N VAL A 130 32.32 -45.66 2.00
CA VAL A 130 32.19 -44.77 0.84
C VAL A 130 33.34 -43.77 0.87
N THR A 131 33.98 -43.56 -0.26
CA THR A 131 35.02 -42.54 -0.44
C THR A 131 34.70 -41.75 -1.69
N ILE A 132 34.51 -40.45 -1.55
CA ILE A 132 34.44 -39.50 -2.66
C ILE A 132 35.75 -38.72 -2.71
N SER A 133 36.28 -38.53 -3.92
CA SER A 133 37.47 -37.73 -4.18
C SER A 133 37.20 -36.77 -5.33
N VAL A 134 37.58 -35.51 -5.16
CA VAL A 134 37.60 -34.49 -6.21
C VAL A 134 39.04 -34.08 -6.50
N ASP A 135 39.43 -34.08 -7.77
CA ASP A 135 40.77 -33.82 -8.30
C ASP A 135 41.88 -34.69 -7.67
N GLY A 136 41.49 -35.84 -7.10
CA GLY A 136 42.40 -36.78 -6.43
C GLY A 136 42.98 -36.32 -5.09
N ILE A 137 42.65 -35.10 -4.63
CA ILE A 137 43.22 -34.50 -3.41
C ILE A 137 42.15 -34.33 -2.33
N LEU A 138 40.94 -33.92 -2.71
CA LEU A 138 39.88 -33.59 -1.77
C LEU A 138 39.03 -34.83 -1.51
N THR A 139 39.38 -35.57 -0.45
CA THR A 139 38.73 -36.85 -0.12
C THR A 139 37.85 -36.76 1.12
N THR A 140 36.58 -37.13 1.00
CA THR A 140 35.68 -37.36 2.13
C THR A 140 35.35 -38.86 2.20
N THR A 141 35.42 -39.43 3.41
CA THR A 141 35.14 -40.85 3.66
C THR A 141 34.08 -40.98 4.75
N GLY A 142 33.14 -41.89 4.57
CA GLY A 142 32.21 -42.29 5.63
C GLY A 142 31.62 -43.67 5.38
N TYR A 143 30.54 -43.97 6.11
CA TYR A 143 29.88 -45.26 6.09
C TYR A 143 28.37 -45.07 5.93
N THR A 144 27.71 -45.97 5.20
CA THR A 144 26.24 -46.06 5.14
C THR A 144 25.68 -46.61 6.45
N GLN A 145 24.43 -46.28 6.80
CA GLN A 145 23.80 -46.67 8.06
C GLN A 145 23.19 -48.08 7.97
N GLU A 146 23.29 -48.85 9.07
CA GLU A 146 22.75 -50.22 9.26
C GLU A 146 23.27 -51.32 8.30
N ASP A 147 22.62 -52.49 8.33
CA ASP A 147 23.07 -53.77 7.77
C ASP A 147 22.78 -53.95 6.26
N TYR A 148 22.10 -53.01 5.60
CA TYR A 148 21.81 -53.13 4.17
C TYR A 148 23.03 -52.76 3.32
N THR A 149 23.36 -53.68 2.42
CA THR A 149 24.67 -53.72 1.75
C THR A 149 24.59 -53.55 0.24
N MET A 150 23.41 -53.78 -0.34
CA MET A 150 23.21 -53.82 -1.78
C MET A 150 22.50 -52.56 -2.26
N LEU A 151 23.07 -51.93 -3.29
CA LEU A 151 22.37 -50.91 -4.07
C LEU A 151 21.51 -51.63 -5.11
N GLY A 152 20.19 -51.52 -4.99
CA GLY A 152 19.20 -52.00 -5.95
C GLY A 152 18.65 -50.86 -6.80
N SER A 153 18.80 -50.93 -8.12
CA SER A 153 18.15 -49.99 -9.03
C SER A 153 17.72 -50.68 -10.33
N ASP A 154 16.41 -50.77 -10.56
CA ASP A 154 15.77 -51.41 -11.71
C ASP A 154 15.00 -50.40 -12.59
N ASP A 155 15.10 -49.10 -12.32
CA ASP A 155 14.36 -48.05 -13.03
C ASP A 155 15.26 -47.39 -14.10
N PHE A 156 15.74 -46.18 -13.85
CA PHE A 156 16.56 -45.42 -14.79
C PHE A 156 17.88 -44.95 -14.19
N PHE A 157 18.87 -44.75 -15.07
CA PHE A 157 20.11 -44.03 -14.78
C PHE A 157 20.10 -42.69 -15.52
N TYR A 158 20.00 -41.59 -14.77
CA TYR A 158 19.98 -40.23 -15.29
C TYR A 158 21.37 -39.60 -15.23
N VAL A 159 21.75 -38.88 -16.29
CA VAL A 159 23.00 -38.10 -16.36
C VAL A 159 22.72 -36.71 -16.93
N GLY A 160 23.23 -35.68 -16.27
CA GLY A 160 23.11 -34.26 -16.65
C GLY A 160 21.77 -33.60 -16.30
N GLY A 161 20.75 -34.37 -15.91
CA GLY A 161 19.44 -33.84 -15.54
C GLY A 161 18.39 -34.94 -15.49
N SER A 162 17.14 -34.57 -15.29
CA SER A 162 16.02 -35.50 -15.30
C SER A 162 14.72 -34.80 -15.76
N PRO A 163 13.61 -35.54 -15.94
CA PRO A 163 12.31 -34.92 -16.19
C PRO A 163 11.89 -33.92 -15.10
N SER A 164 12.21 -34.23 -13.84
CA SER A 164 12.00 -33.39 -12.66
C SER A 164 13.01 -33.77 -11.59
N THR A 165 14.05 -32.95 -11.44
CA THR A 165 15.21 -33.26 -10.57
C THR A 165 14.86 -33.18 -9.09
N ALA A 166 13.90 -32.33 -8.72
CA ALA A 166 13.41 -32.22 -7.34
C ALA A 166 12.67 -33.47 -6.85
N ASP A 167 12.12 -34.27 -7.77
CA ASP A 167 11.35 -35.49 -7.44
C ASP A 167 12.26 -36.69 -7.15
N LEU A 168 13.55 -36.57 -7.45
CA LEU A 168 14.51 -37.65 -7.28
C LEU A 168 14.88 -37.81 -5.79
N PRO A 169 14.78 -39.03 -5.23
CA PRO A 169 15.06 -39.25 -3.83
C PRO A 169 16.50 -38.89 -3.48
N GLY A 170 16.66 -38.16 -2.37
CA GLY A 170 17.95 -37.67 -1.89
C GLY A 170 18.61 -36.60 -2.76
N SER A 171 17.91 -36.02 -3.75
CA SER A 171 18.45 -34.91 -4.52
C SER A 171 18.53 -33.63 -3.68
N PRO A 172 19.72 -33.03 -3.50
CA PRO A 172 19.88 -31.80 -2.73
C PRO A 172 19.60 -30.54 -3.56
N VAL A 173 19.34 -30.68 -4.85
CA VAL A 173 19.11 -29.60 -5.82
C VAL A 173 17.90 -29.91 -6.69
N SER A 174 17.33 -28.88 -7.32
CA SER A 174 16.22 -29.00 -8.27
C SER A 174 16.65 -28.76 -9.72
N ASN A 175 17.88 -28.29 -9.96
CA ASN A 175 18.39 -27.87 -11.27
C ASN A 175 18.99 -29.02 -12.09
N ASN A 176 18.73 -29.03 -13.40
CA ASN A 176 19.53 -29.81 -14.34
C ASN A 176 20.92 -29.18 -14.53
N PHE A 177 21.88 -29.96 -14.98
CA PHE A 177 23.25 -29.53 -15.21
C PHE A 177 23.37 -28.62 -16.43
N MET A 178 24.16 -27.55 -16.29
CA MET A 178 24.61 -26.73 -17.40
C MET A 178 26.14 -26.74 -17.44
N GLY A 179 26.73 -27.30 -18.49
CA GLY A 179 28.18 -27.47 -18.60
C GLY A 179 28.55 -28.68 -19.44
N CYS A 180 29.80 -29.14 -19.31
CA CYS A 180 30.28 -30.35 -19.96
C CYS A 180 30.47 -31.47 -18.95
N LEU A 181 30.08 -32.70 -19.31
CA LEU A 181 30.45 -33.93 -18.61
C LEU A 181 31.26 -34.81 -19.55
N LYS A 182 32.32 -35.43 -19.06
CA LYS A 182 33.09 -36.42 -19.83
C LYS A 182 33.39 -37.68 -19.03
N GLU A 183 33.53 -38.78 -19.77
CA GLU A 183 33.92 -40.08 -19.24
C GLU A 183 33.07 -40.54 -18.03
N VAL A 184 31.75 -40.33 -18.11
CA VAL A 184 30.81 -40.78 -17.08
C VAL A 184 30.70 -42.30 -17.15
N VAL A 185 31.22 -42.97 -16.12
CA VAL A 185 31.26 -44.43 -16.01
C VAL A 185 30.75 -44.86 -14.64
N TYR A 186 29.83 -45.82 -14.65
CA TYR A 186 29.46 -46.62 -13.48
C TYR A 186 30.02 -48.03 -13.66
N LYS A 187 30.70 -48.56 -12.66
CA LYS A 187 31.23 -49.92 -12.67
C LYS A 187 30.93 -50.59 -11.33
N ASN A 188 30.42 -51.82 -11.37
CA ASN A 188 30.40 -52.71 -10.23
C ASN A 188 31.12 -54.03 -10.58
N ASN A 189 30.91 -55.08 -9.79
CA ASN A 189 31.54 -56.39 -10.02
C ASN A 189 31.05 -57.09 -11.30
N ASP A 190 29.82 -56.84 -11.72
CA ASP A 190 29.14 -57.60 -12.79
C ASP A 190 29.03 -56.80 -14.11
N ILE A 191 28.86 -55.49 -14.01
CA ILE A 191 28.59 -54.60 -15.14
C ILE A 191 29.52 -53.37 -15.15
N ARG A 192 29.85 -52.91 -16.36
CA ARG A 192 30.54 -51.65 -16.61
C ARG A 192 29.73 -50.84 -17.62
N LEU A 193 29.08 -49.78 -17.14
CA LEU A 193 28.28 -48.86 -17.93
C LEU A 193 29.10 -47.61 -18.25
N GLU A 194 29.59 -47.51 -19.49
CA GLU A 194 30.26 -46.31 -20.01
C GLU A 194 29.22 -45.34 -20.58
N LEU A 195 28.44 -44.69 -19.70
CA LEU A 195 27.25 -43.92 -20.04
C LEU A 195 27.52 -42.82 -21.08
N SER A 196 28.65 -42.09 -20.99
CA SER A 196 29.03 -41.10 -22.02
C SER A 196 29.25 -41.74 -23.40
N ARG A 197 29.87 -42.93 -23.46
CA ARG A 197 30.10 -43.64 -24.72
C ARG A 197 28.79 -44.20 -25.29
N LEU A 198 27.96 -44.81 -24.43
CA LEU A 198 26.66 -45.38 -24.79
C LEU A 198 25.71 -44.32 -25.35
N ALA A 199 25.71 -43.11 -24.79
CA ALA A 199 24.99 -41.98 -25.34
C ALA A 199 25.52 -41.56 -26.72
N ARG A 200 26.84 -41.53 -26.92
CA ARG A 200 27.45 -41.15 -28.21
C ARG A 200 27.15 -42.14 -29.33
N ILE A 201 27.11 -43.43 -29.03
CA ILE A 201 26.78 -44.48 -30.02
C ILE A 201 25.26 -44.75 -30.13
N VAL A 202 24.44 -44.03 -29.35
CA VAL A 202 22.98 -44.17 -29.30
C VAL A 202 22.57 -45.63 -29.04
N ASP A 203 23.07 -46.18 -27.93
CA ASP A 203 22.72 -47.54 -27.50
C ASP A 203 21.18 -47.70 -27.40
N PRO A 204 20.59 -48.85 -27.78
CA PRO A 204 19.14 -49.04 -27.72
C PRO A 204 18.52 -48.84 -26.33
N LYS A 205 19.29 -49.03 -25.25
CA LYS A 205 18.84 -48.79 -23.86
C LYS A 205 19.03 -47.34 -23.42
N MET A 206 19.67 -46.51 -24.22
CA MET A 206 19.93 -45.10 -23.94
C MET A 206 18.94 -44.20 -24.66
N LYS A 207 18.18 -43.42 -23.89
CA LYS A 207 17.34 -42.33 -24.39
C LYS A 207 18.01 -41.00 -24.11
N ILE A 208 17.98 -40.12 -25.10
CA ILE A 208 18.57 -38.78 -25.02
C ILE A 208 17.43 -37.79 -25.14
N GLN A 209 17.25 -36.98 -24.10
CA GLN A 209 16.26 -35.91 -24.10
C GLN A 209 16.94 -34.61 -24.51
N GLY A 210 16.39 -33.93 -25.51
CA GLY A 210 16.93 -32.66 -26.04
C GLY A 210 18.09 -32.86 -27.02
N GLU A 211 18.68 -31.75 -27.48
CA GLU A 211 19.77 -31.75 -28.47
C GLU A 211 21.13 -31.62 -27.77
N VAL A 212 21.82 -32.74 -27.62
CA VAL A 212 23.13 -32.79 -26.95
C VAL A 212 24.27 -32.67 -27.96
N SER A 213 25.21 -31.76 -27.71
CA SER A 213 26.47 -31.68 -28.46
C SER A 213 27.52 -32.61 -27.83
N TYR A 214 28.11 -33.52 -28.63
CA TYR A 214 29.17 -34.45 -28.19
C TYR A 214 30.58 -33.86 -28.26
N LYS A 215 30.67 -32.55 -28.06
CA LYS A 215 31.89 -31.79 -27.87
C LYS A 215 31.67 -30.91 -26.66
N CYS A 216 32.74 -30.52 -25.96
CA CYS A 216 32.60 -29.51 -24.91
C CYS A 216 32.55 -28.12 -25.54
N GLU A 217 31.35 -27.57 -25.64
CA GLU A 217 31.09 -26.21 -26.09
C GLU A 217 31.08 -25.27 -24.89
N ASN A 218 31.32 -23.99 -25.13
CA ASN A 218 31.22 -23.00 -24.05
C ASN A 218 29.73 -22.77 -23.76
N VAL A 219 29.28 -23.18 -22.58
CA VAL A 219 27.91 -22.90 -22.11
C VAL A 219 27.91 -21.51 -21.50
N ALA A 220 27.24 -20.57 -22.18
CA ALA A 220 27.13 -19.20 -21.68
C ALA A 220 26.45 -19.20 -20.30
N THR A 221 26.93 -18.33 -19.41
CA THR A 221 26.17 -17.98 -18.21
C THR A 221 24.85 -17.36 -18.64
N LEU A 222 23.75 -17.72 -17.99
CA LEU A 222 22.46 -17.06 -18.25
C LEU A 222 22.60 -15.62 -17.77
N ASP A 223 22.71 -14.69 -18.73
CA ASP A 223 22.96 -13.30 -18.42
C ASP A 223 21.83 -12.72 -17.56
N PRO A 224 22.15 -11.96 -16.51
CA PRO A 224 21.13 -11.35 -15.67
C PRO A 224 20.38 -10.24 -16.41
N ILE A 225 19.10 -10.10 -16.13
CA ILE A 225 18.32 -8.91 -16.50
C ILE A 225 18.13 -7.99 -15.30
N SER A 226 17.91 -6.70 -15.55
CA SER A 226 17.49 -5.72 -14.54
C SER A 226 16.13 -5.14 -14.90
N PHE A 227 15.19 -5.18 -13.96
CA PHE A 227 13.96 -4.41 -13.99
C PHE A 227 14.26 -3.01 -13.41
N GLU A 228 14.04 -1.96 -14.20
CA GLU A 228 14.37 -0.57 -13.86
C GLU A 228 13.16 0.23 -13.34
N THR A 229 11.95 -0.26 -13.58
CA THR A 229 10.70 0.39 -13.18
C THR A 229 9.72 -0.64 -12.60
N PRO A 230 8.85 -0.27 -11.63
CA PRO A 230 7.90 -1.19 -11.02
C PRO A 230 6.87 -1.76 -12.00
N GLU A 231 6.62 -1.09 -13.12
CA GLU A 231 5.68 -1.52 -14.14
C GLU A 231 6.31 -2.54 -15.12
N ALA A 232 7.63 -2.74 -15.07
CA ALA A 232 8.33 -3.65 -15.96
C ALA A 232 8.06 -5.10 -15.56
N TYR A 233 7.73 -5.95 -16.54
CA TYR A 233 7.48 -7.37 -16.34
C TYR A 233 7.86 -8.17 -17.59
N ILE A 234 8.04 -9.47 -17.43
CA ILE A 234 8.03 -10.43 -18.55
C ILE A 234 6.97 -11.49 -18.32
N SER A 235 6.36 -11.96 -19.41
CA SER A 235 5.51 -13.14 -19.41
C SER A 235 6.37 -14.39 -19.64
N LEU A 236 6.24 -15.37 -18.76
CA LEU A 236 6.90 -16.66 -18.82
C LEU A 236 5.89 -17.73 -19.27
N PRO A 237 6.35 -18.79 -19.97
CA PRO A 237 5.50 -19.90 -20.32
C PRO A 237 4.79 -20.52 -19.10
N LYS A 238 3.57 -21.02 -19.30
CA LYS A 238 2.79 -21.73 -18.30
C LYS A 238 3.62 -22.75 -17.52
N TRP A 239 3.55 -22.67 -16.19
CA TRP A 239 4.11 -23.70 -15.32
C TRP A 239 3.17 -24.90 -15.23
N ASN A 240 3.55 -26.01 -15.86
CA ASN A 240 2.75 -27.23 -15.94
C ASN A 240 2.93 -28.15 -14.72
N THR A 241 2.96 -27.57 -13.52
CA THR A 241 3.00 -28.34 -12.27
C THR A 241 1.62 -28.94 -11.97
N LYS A 242 1.59 -30.13 -11.39
CA LYS A 242 0.36 -30.76 -10.85
C LYS A 242 0.53 -31.02 -9.36
N ARG A 243 1.13 -32.16 -9.02
CA ARG A 243 1.42 -32.55 -7.62
C ARG A 243 2.78 -32.05 -7.17
N MET A 244 3.81 -32.23 -8.00
CA MET A 244 5.17 -31.80 -7.71
C MET A 244 5.57 -30.65 -8.64
N GLY A 245 6.49 -29.81 -8.17
CA GLY A 245 7.05 -28.74 -8.97
C GLY A 245 8.20 -28.04 -8.25
N SER A 246 9.07 -27.42 -9.04
CA SER A 246 10.18 -26.62 -8.51
C SER A 246 10.42 -25.34 -9.32
N ILE A 247 10.82 -24.29 -8.61
CA ILE A 247 11.27 -23.03 -9.20
C ILE A 247 12.50 -22.57 -8.43
N SER A 248 13.58 -22.27 -9.15
CA SER A 248 14.75 -21.60 -8.56
C SER A 248 15.21 -20.42 -9.39
N PHE A 249 15.71 -19.39 -8.72
CA PHE A 249 16.23 -18.18 -9.35
C PHE A 249 17.13 -17.42 -8.38
N ASP A 250 18.00 -16.58 -8.93
CA ASP A 250 18.78 -15.62 -8.16
C ASP A 250 18.12 -14.23 -8.28
N PHE A 251 18.03 -13.48 -7.17
CA PHE A 251 17.61 -12.07 -7.21
C PHE A 251 18.56 -11.15 -6.45
N ARG A 252 18.50 -9.85 -6.78
CA ARG A 252 19.33 -8.81 -6.16
C ARG A 252 18.65 -7.45 -6.22
N THR A 253 18.41 -6.81 -5.08
CA THR A 253 17.81 -5.45 -5.02
C THR A 253 18.18 -4.70 -3.75
N THR A 254 17.98 -3.39 -3.74
CA THR A 254 17.93 -2.54 -2.54
C THR A 254 16.51 -2.11 -2.17
N GLU A 255 15.53 -2.35 -3.05
CA GLU A 255 14.14 -1.96 -2.81
C GLU A 255 13.46 -2.87 -1.79
N PRO A 256 12.69 -2.32 -0.83
CA PRO A 256 12.09 -3.12 0.23
C PRO A 256 10.83 -3.86 -0.20
N ASN A 257 10.17 -3.46 -1.29
CA ASN A 257 8.91 -4.04 -1.74
C ASN A 257 9.00 -4.38 -3.23
N GLY A 258 8.36 -5.48 -3.64
CA GLY A 258 8.28 -5.84 -5.05
C GLY A 258 7.68 -7.23 -5.28
N LEU A 259 6.75 -7.33 -6.23
CA LEU A 259 6.23 -8.59 -6.72
C LEU A 259 7.24 -9.24 -7.66
N ILE A 260 7.80 -10.39 -7.27
CA ILE A 260 8.84 -11.07 -8.04
C ILE A 260 8.20 -12.04 -9.03
N LEU A 261 7.38 -12.99 -8.55
CA LEU A 261 6.70 -13.97 -9.39
C LEU A 261 5.21 -14.02 -9.06
N PHE A 262 4.37 -14.20 -10.08
CA PHE A 262 2.94 -14.42 -9.91
C PHE A 262 2.33 -15.25 -11.03
N THR A 263 1.44 -16.17 -10.68
CA THR A 263 0.61 -16.93 -11.63
C THR A 263 -0.65 -17.39 -10.90
N HIS A 264 -1.77 -17.49 -11.63
CA HIS A 264 -3.03 -17.97 -11.07
C HIS A 264 -3.71 -19.00 -11.98
N GLY A 265 -4.66 -19.73 -11.43
CA GLY A 265 -5.49 -20.71 -12.11
C GLY A 265 -6.79 -20.12 -12.64
N LYS A 266 -7.66 -21.00 -13.10
CA LYS A 266 -9.03 -20.63 -13.49
C LYS A 266 -9.88 -20.27 -12.27
N PRO A 267 -10.89 -19.39 -12.45
CA PRO A 267 -11.97 -19.23 -11.48
C PRO A 267 -12.59 -20.60 -11.13
N GLN A 268 -12.60 -20.95 -9.85
CA GLN A 268 -13.32 -22.13 -9.38
C GLN A 268 -14.80 -21.79 -9.19
N GLU A 269 -15.67 -22.41 -9.99
CA GLU A 269 -17.12 -22.40 -9.74
C GLU A 269 -17.48 -23.39 -8.63
N ARG A 270 -17.45 -22.95 -7.36
CA ARG A 270 -17.97 -23.79 -6.27
C ARG A 270 -19.50 -23.73 -6.24
N LYS A 271 -20.14 -24.89 -6.35
CA LYS A 271 -21.60 -25.09 -6.29
C LYS A 271 -22.24 -24.85 -4.91
N GLU A 272 -21.49 -24.51 -3.86
CA GLU A 272 -22.01 -24.44 -2.48
C GLU A 272 -21.47 -23.27 -1.65
N ALA A 273 -21.23 -22.10 -2.23
CA ALA A 273 -21.20 -20.88 -1.44
C ALA A 273 -22.61 -20.30 -1.39
N SER A 274 -23.15 -20.10 -0.18
CA SER A 274 -24.34 -19.29 0.07
C SER A 274 -24.28 -17.99 -0.75
N ARG A 275 -25.44 -17.41 -1.09
CA ARG A 275 -25.68 -16.25 -1.98
C ARG A 275 -24.89 -14.94 -1.67
N SER A 276 -23.81 -14.98 -0.88
CA SER A 276 -23.08 -13.82 -0.34
C SER A 276 -21.60 -13.71 -0.73
N GLN A 277 -21.01 -14.59 -1.55
CA GLN A 277 -19.62 -14.41 -2.02
C GLN A 277 -19.46 -14.77 -3.50
N LYS A 278 -19.61 -13.78 -4.39
CA LYS A 278 -19.13 -13.85 -5.78
C LYS A 278 -17.65 -13.49 -5.88
N ASN A 279 -16.80 -14.01 -4.99
CA ASN A 279 -15.35 -13.90 -5.18
C ASN A 279 -14.87 -15.16 -5.88
N THR A 280 -14.43 -14.98 -7.13
CA THR A 280 -13.76 -16.01 -7.93
C THR A 280 -12.44 -16.37 -7.25
N LYS A 281 -12.48 -17.38 -6.39
CA LYS A 281 -11.26 -18.00 -5.86
C LYS A 281 -10.54 -18.72 -6.99
N VAL A 282 -9.23 -18.55 -7.01
CA VAL A 282 -8.32 -19.16 -7.97
C VAL A 282 -7.21 -19.83 -7.20
N ASP A 283 -6.71 -20.94 -7.72
CA ASP A 283 -5.41 -21.46 -7.31
C ASP A 283 -4.36 -20.42 -7.70
N PHE A 284 -3.34 -20.19 -6.88
CA PHE A 284 -2.28 -19.27 -7.26
C PHE A 284 -0.96 -19.56 -6.56
N PHE A 285 0.10 -19.06 -7.16
CA PHE A 285 1.45 -19.07 -6.63
C PHE A 285 2.06 -17.68 -6.79
N ALA A 286 2.72 -17.19 -5.74
CA ALA A 286 3.42 -15.92 -5.81
C ALA A 286 4.66 -15.89 -4.93
N VAL A 287 5.63 -15.08 -5.34
CA VAL A 287 6.78 -14.69 -4.52
C VAL A 287 6.84 -13.17 -4.48
N GLU A 288 6.81 -12.60 -3.28
CA GLU A 288 6.86 -11.16 -3.08
C GLU A 288 7.90 -10.77 -2.03
N LEU A 289 8.44 -9.56 -2.20
CA LEU A 289 9.29 -8.89 -1.23
C LEU A 289 8.44 -7.83 -0.51
N LEU A 290 8.44 -7.86 0.82
CA LEU A 290 7.72 -6.90 1.66
C LEU A 290 8.60 -6.48 2.85
N ASP A 291 8.82 -5.17 2.99
CA ASP A 291 9.75 -4.58 3.96
C ASP A 291 11.12 -5.30 4.02
N GLY A 292 11.62 -5.67 2.85
CA GLY A 292 12.89 -6.36 2.66
C GLY A 292 12.88 -7.85 3.02
N SER A 293 11.76 -8.42 3.47
CA SER A 293 11.64 -9.87 3.72
C SER A 293 10.97 -10.58 2.55
N LEU A 294 11.45 -11.77 2.20
CA LEU A 294 10.89 -12.57 1.10
C LEU A 294 9.73 -13.43 1.61
N TYR A 295 8.64 -13.47 0.86
CA TYR A 295 7.45 -14.27 1.16
C TYR A 295 7.06 -15.16 -0.02
N LEU A 296 6.69 -16.39 0.30
CA LEU A 296 6.00 -17.32 -0.61
C LEU A 296 4.50 -17.30 -0.28
N LEU A 297 3.66 -17.21 -1.30
CA LEU A 297 2.22 -17.37 -1.19
C LEU A 297 1.74 -18.49 -2.10
N LEU A 298 0.84 -19.32 -1.58
CA LEU A 298 0.29 -20.46 -2.30
C LEU A 298 -1.16 -20.70 -1.86
N ASP A 299 -2.06 -20.88 -2.82
CA ASP A 299 -3.41 -21.42 -2.60
C ASP A 299 -3.68 -22.50 -3.65
N MET A 300 -4.12 -23.67 -3.18
CA MET A 300 -4.47 -24.84 -4.01
C MET A 300 -5.97 -25.14 -3.95
N GLY A 301 -6.78 -24.12 -3.63
CA GLY A 301 -8.23 -24.17 -3.56
C GLY A 301 -8.78 -24.26 -2.14
N SER A 302 -7.95 -24.55 -1.13
CA SER A 302 -8.40 -24.72 0.26
C SER A 302 -7.83 -23.69 1.24
N GLY A 303 -7.47 -22.52 0.72
CA GLY A 303 -7.02 -21.38 1.50
C GLY A 303 -5.54 -21.10 1.30
N THR A 304 -5.18 -19.84 1.50
CA THR A 304 -3.85 -19.34 1.21
C THR A 304 -2.91 -19.58 2.40
N ILE A 305 -1.71 -20.06 2.11
CA ILE A 305 -0.57 -20.01 3.02
C ILE A 305 0.38 -18.88 2.61
N LYS A 306 0.80 -18.05 3.58
CA LYS A 306 1.79 -16.98 3.39
C LYS A 306 2.99 -17.24 4.30
N VAL A 307 4.13 -17.60 3.71
CA VAL A 307 5.33 -18.06 4.42
C VAL A 307 6.42 -17.01 4.30
N LYS A 308 6.89 -16.50 5.44
CA LYS A 308 8.09 -15.67 5.49
C LYS A 308 9.32 -16.55 5.31
N ALA A 309 9.97 -16.47 4.15
CA ALA A 309 11.10 -17.32 3.80
C ALA A 309 12.43 -16.88 4.44
N THR A 310 12.52 -15.62 4.88
CA THR A 310 13.74 -15.03 5.43
C THR A 310 13.53 -14.50 6.85
N GLN A 311 14.53 -14.71 7.72
CA GLN A 311 14.54 -14.12 9.07
C GLN A 311 15.07 -12.69 9.06
N THR A 312 16.02 -12.41 8.17
CA THR A 312 16.63 -11.09 7.95
C THR A 312 16.11 -10.45 6.67
N LYS A 313 16.33 -9.14 6.54
CA LYS A 313 16.09 -8.43 5.28
C LYS A 313 17.09 -8.88 4.22
N VAL A 314 16.65 -8.99 2.98
CA VAL A 314 17.39 -9.50 1.80
C VAL A 314 17.42 -8.47 0.66
N ASN A 315 17.25 -7.20 1.00
CA ASN A 315 17.35 -6.05 0.09
C ASN A 315 18.62 -5.22 0.36
N ASP A 316 19.75 -5.88 0.61
CA ASP A 316 21.05 -5.24 0.86
C ASP A 316 21.86 -5.00 -0.45
N GLY A 317 21.31 -5.42 -1.59
CA GLY A 317 21.98 -5.39 -2.88
C GLY A 317 23.03 -6.48 -3.06
N ALA A 318 22.99 -7.58 -2.31
CA ALA A 318 23.69 -8.83 -2.60
C ALA A 318 22.83 -9.78 -3.45
N TRP A 319 23.46 -10.80 -4.04
CA TRP A 319 22.75 -11.87 -4.73
C TRP A 319 22.25 -12.91 -3.72
N TYR A 320 20.97 -13.29 -3.85
CA TYR A 320 20.35 -14.36 -3.08
C TYR A 320 19.82 -15.42 -4.02
N HIS A 321 20.18 -16.67 -3.75
CA HIS A 321 19.63 -17.84 -4.42
C HIS A 321 18.36 -18.29 -3.72
N VAL A 322 17.28 -18.44 -4.48
CA VAL A 322 15.98 -18.92 -4.01
C VAL A 322 15.69 -20.25 -4.71
N ASP A 323 15.36 -21.29 -3.94
CA ASP A 323 14.92 -22.57 -4.47
C ASP A 323 13.66 -23.05 -3.73
N ILE A 324 12.60 -23.26 -4.49
CA ILE A 324 11.26 -23.62 -4.03
C ILE A 324 10.94 -24.98 -4.58
N GLN A 325 10.64 -25.92 -3.69
CA GLN A 325 10.29 -27.29 -4.04
C GLN A 325 8.97 -27.64 -3.36
N ARG A 326 8.06 -28.29 -4.09
CA ARG A 326 6.76 -28.71 -3.57
C ARG A 326 6.47 -30.16 -3.99
N ASP A 327 5.97 -30.94 -3.04
CA ASP A 327 5.32 -32.23 -3.29
C ASP A 327 3.96 -32.27 -2.58
N GLY A 328 2.90 -32.22 -3.40
CA GLY A 328 1.53 -32.15 -2.95
C GLY A 328 1.29 -30.90 -2.10
N ARG A 329 0.91 -31.12 -0.84
CA ARG A 329 0.60 -30.05 0.11
C ARG A 329 1.81 -29.46 0.80
N SER A 330 2.93 -30.17 0.80
CA SER A 330 4.11 -29.81 1.54
C SER A 330 5.21 -29.37 0.61
N GLY A 331 6.12 -28.56 1.11
CA GLY A 331 7.26 -28.12 0.35
C GLY A 331 8.26 -27.39 1.21
N THR A 332 9.33 -26.93 0.57
CA THR A 332 10.34 -26.09 1.20
C THR A 332 10.68 -24.93 0.27
N ILE A 333 10.72 -23.72 0.83
CA ILE A 333 11.39 -22.58 0.21
C ILE A 333 12.75 -22.42 0.89
N SER A 334 13.80 -22.28 0.11
CA SER A 334 15.16 -22.07 0.60
C SER A 334 15.74 -20.77 0.07
N VAL A 335 16.46 -20.05 0.94
CA VAL A 335 17.18 -18.82 0.58
C VAL A 335 18.62 -18.96 1.04
N ASN A 336 19.57 -18.98 0.09
CA ASN A 336 20.98 -19.32 0.34
C ASN A 336 21.12 -20.56 1.25
N SER A 337 20.52 -21.67 0.82
CA SER A 337 20.53 -22.98 1.49
C SER A 337 19.77 -23.08 2.81
N ARG A 338 19.26 -21.97 3.37
CA ARG A 338 18.40 -21.99 4.57
C ARG A 338 16.97 -22.36 4.20
N ARG A 339 16.56 -23.57 4.57
CA ARG A 339 15.24 -24.13 4.23
C ARG A 339 14.18 -23.71 5.26
N THR A 340 13.03 -23.27 4.75
CA THR A 340 11.81 -23.03 5.52
C THR A 340 10.72 -23.96 4.97
N PRO A 341 10.31 -24.99 5.74
CA PRO A 341 9.24 -25.89 5.31
C PRO A 341 7.88 -25.20 5.37
N PHE A 342 6.97 -25.65 4.53
CA PHE A 342 5.59 -25.20 4.53
C PHE A 342 4.63 -26.34 4.22
N THR A 343 3.39 -26.20 4.70
CA THR A 343 2.29 -27.13 4.39
C THR A 343 1.02 -26.33 4.17
N ALA A 344 0.45 -26.41 2.97
CA ALA A 344 -0.78 -25.72 2.62
C ALA A 344 -1.99 -26.26 3.41
N SER A 345 -2.94 -25.37 3.70
CA SER A 345 -4.19 -25.69 4.40
C SER A 345 -5.16 -26.51 3.55
N GLY A 346 -6.00 -27.31 4.21
CA GLY A 346 -7.06 -28.10 3.56
C GLY A 346 -6.60 -29.49 3.11
N GLU A 347 -7.07 -29.97 1.95
CA GLU A 347 -6.77 -31.33 1.45
C GLU A 347 -6.24 -31.36 0.01
N SER A 348 -6.29 -30.24 -0.72
CA SER A 348 -5.82 -30.17 -2.11
C SER A 348 -4.32 -30.37 -2.23
N GLU A 349 -3.89 -31.35 -3.03
CA GLU A 349 -2.47 -31.59 -3.37
C GLU A 349 -2.06 -31.04 -4.76
N ILE A 350 -3.04 -30.60 -5.55
CA ILE A 350 -2.83 -30.16 -6.93
C ILE A 350 -2.89 -28.64 -6.96
N LEU A 351 -1.91 -28.02 -7.62
CA LEU A 351 -1.91 -26.60 -7.93
C LEU A 351 -2.25 -26.44 -9.43
N ASP A 352 -3.50 -26.11 -9.75
CA ASP A 352 -3.95 -26.02 -11.14
C ASP A 352 -3.82 -24.59 -11.68
N LEU A 353 -2.66 -24.30 -12.27
CA LEU A 353 -2.33 -23.00 -12.84
C LEU A 353 -2.77 -22.90 -14.30
N GLU A 354 -3.13 -21.70 -14.73
CA GLU A 354 -3.44 -21.40 -16.13
C GLU A 354 -2.86 -20.06 -16.58
N GLY A 355 -2.77 -19.89 -17.90
CA GLY A 355 -2.19 -18.70 -18.49
C GLY A 355 -0.69 -18.57 -18.22
N ASP A 356 -0.24 -17.32 -18.33
CA ASP A 356 1.16 -16.95 -18.24
C ASP A 356 1.60 -16.74 -16.80
N MET A 357 2.87 -17.01 -16.53
CA MET A 357 3.52 -16.65 -15.27
C MET A 357 4.23 -15.32 -15.44
N TYR A 358 4.03 -14.39 -14.52
CA TYR A 358 4.63 -13.06 -14.58
C TYR A 358 5.87 -12.98 -13.69
N LEU A 359 6.97 -12.42 -14.23
CA LEU A 359 8.19 -12.10 -13.49
C LEU A 359 8.42 -10.59 -13.49
N GLY A 360 8.66 -10.01 -12.31
CA GLY A 360 9.03 -8.62 -12.10
C GLY A 360 7.87 -7.65 -11.82
N GLY A 361 6.69 -7.91 -12.38
CA GLY A 361 5.55 -7.00 -12.24
C GLY A 361 4.30 -7.58 -12.87
N LEU A 362 3.28 -6.74 -13.06
CA LEU A 362 2.03 -7.12 -13.73
C LEU A 362 1.74 -6.15 -14.88
N PRO A 363 1.04 -6.61 -15.94
CA PRO A 363 0.56 -5.72 -16.98
C PRO A 363 -0.37 -4.65 -16.42
N ALA A 364 -0.36 -3.49 -17.09
CA ALA A 364 -1.24 -2.37 -16.76
C ALA A 364 -2.73 -2.72 -17.01
N ASP A 365 -3.00 -3.45 -18.10
CA ASP A 365 -4.32 -4.03 -18.36
C ASP A 365 -4.48 -5.30 -17.52
N ARG A 366 -5.46 -5.26 -16.61
CA ARG A 366 -5.77 -6.34 -15.68
C ARG A 366 -7.08 -7.05 -15.97
N THR A 367 -7.69 -6.84 -17.14
CA THR A 367 -9.01 -7.40 -17.48
C THR A 367 -9.12 -8.91 -17.31
N ASN A 368 -8.03 -9.66 -17.56
CA ASN A 368 -7.98 -11.11 -17.42
C ASN A 368 -7.19 -11.61 -16.20
N LEU A 369 -6.77 -10.70 -15.30
CA LEU A 369 -5.98 -11.01 -14.12
C LEU A 369 -6.84 -11.02 -12.87
N ILE A 370 -6.85 -12.14 -12.16
CA ILE A 370 -7.51 -12.25 -10.86
C ILE A 370 -6.44 -12.11 -9.79
N LEU A 371 -6.52 -11.04 -9.01
CA LEU A 371 -5.55 -10.74 -7.96
C LEU A 371 -6.08 -11.20 -6.60
N PRO A 372 -5.44 -12.19 -5.95
CA PRO A 372 -5.77 -12.60 -4.59
C PRO A 372 -5.52 -11.46 -3.59
N THR A 373 -6.37 -11.34 -2.56
CA THR A 373 -6.28 -10.25 -1.58
C THR A 373 -5.06 -10.39 -0.67
N GLU A 374 -4.57 -11.61 -0.54
CA GLU A 374 -3.42 -12.02 0.27
C GLU A 374 -2.08 -11.57 -0.36
N LEU A 375 -2.07 -11.32 -1.69
CA LEU A 375 -0.93 -10.82 -2.46
C LEU A 375 -0.87 -9.29 -2.42
N TRP A 376 -0.30 -8.77 -1.33
CA TRP A 376 -0.36 -7.35 -1.03
C TRP A 376 0.41 -6.48 -2.04
N THR A 377 1.57 -6.94 -2.52
CA THR A 377 2.35 -6.17 -3.51
C THR A 377 1.57 -5.89 -4.78
N ALA A 378 0.75 -6.84 -5.27
CA ALA A 378 -0.10 -6.63 -6.45
C ALA A 378 -1.19 -5.58 -6.21
N MET A 379 -1.84 -5.61 -5.05
CA MET A 379 -2.91 -4.66 -4.69
C MET A 379 -2.39 -3.25 -4.37
N LEU A 380 -1.14 -3.15 -3.92
CA LEU A 380 -0.44 -1.89 -3.64
C LEU A 380 0.32 -1.32 -4.85
N ASN A 381 0.33 -2.04 -5.97
CA ASN A 381 1.09 -1.69 -7.18
C ASN A 381 2.62 -1.62 -6.95
N TYR A 382 3.16 -2.55 -6.16
CA TYR A 382 4.59 -2.74 -5.94
C TYR A 382 5.14 -3.82 -6.85
N GLY A 383 5.52 -3.47 -8.07
CA GLY A 383 6.36 -4.35 -8.89
C GLY A 383 7.82 -4.31 -8.45
N TYR A 384 8.54 -5.39 -8.75
CA TYR A 384 9.94 -5.58 -8.42
C TYR A 384 10.85 -4.72 -9.31
N VAL A 385 11.80 -4.04 -8.66
CA VAL A 385 12.91 -3.34 -9.31
C VAL A 385 14.20 -3.91 -8.74
N GLY A 386 15.08 -4.38 -9.62
CA GLY A 386 16.22 -5.20 -9.22
C GLY A 386 16.65 -6.13 -10.33
N CYS A 387 17.57 -7.04 -10.01
CA CYS A 387 18.07 -8.02 -10.97
C CYS A 387 17.53 -9.42 -10.71
N VAL A 388 17.35 -10.17 -11.78
CA VAL A 388 17.04 -11.60 -11.74
C VAL A 388 17.95 -12.34 -12.72
N ARG A 389 18.34 -13.57 -12.38
CA ARG A 389 19.07 -14.49 -13.26
C ARG A 389 18.85 -15.95 -12.85
N ASP A 390 19.44 -16.86 -13.65
CA ASP A 390 19.49 -18.29 -13.37
C ASP A 390 18.10 -18.85 -13.01
N LEU A 391 17.08 -18.49 -13.80
CA LEU A 391 15.70 -18.98 -13.61
C LEU A 391 15.58 -20.42 -14.12
N PHE A 392 15.13 -21.31 -13.25
CA PHE A 392 14.78 -22.68 -13.57
C PHE A 392 13.34 -22.96 -13.17
N ILE A 393 12.62 -23.71 -14.02
CA ILE A 393 11.27 -24.20 -13.77
C ILE A 393 11.28 -25.70 -14.03
N ASP A 394 10.93 -26.48 -13.01
CA ASP A 394 10.97 -27.95 -12.99
C ASP A 394 12.33 -28.49 -13.49
N GLY A 395 13.40 -27.88 -12.97
CA GLY A 395 14.79 -28.19 -13.29
C GLY A 395 15.29 -27.74 -14.66
N ARG A 396 14.44 -27.14 -15.51
CA ARG A 396 14.83 -26.64 -16.84
C ARG A 396 15.18 -25.16 -16.80
N SER A 397 16.35 -24.81 -17.35
CA SER A 397 16.80 -23.42 -17.48
C SER A 397 15.86 -22.60 -18.39
N LYS A 398 15.68 -21.32 -18.06
CA LYS A 398 14.93 -20.34 -18.85
C LYS A 398 15.82 -19.13 -19.17
N ASP A 399 16.00 -18.86 -20.46
CA ASP A 399 16.71 -17.67 -20.92
C ASP A 399 15.79 -16.44 -20.84
N ILE A 400 15.74 -15.83 -19.66
CA ILE A 400 14.91 -14.65 -19.39
C ILE A 400 15.34 -13.42 -20.18
N ARG A 401 16.59 -13.36 -20.63
CA ARG A 401 17.09 -12.26 -21.48
C ARG A 401 16.49 -12.39 -22.87
N GLN A 402 16.57 -13.57 -23.47
CA GLN A 402 15.97 -13.82 -24.77
C GLN A 402 14.45 -13.61 -24.75
N ILE A 403 13.78 -14.02 -23.67
CA ILE A 403 12.33 -13.78 -23.48
C ILE A 403 12.04 -12.27 -23.41
N ALA A 404 12.81 -11.50 -22.64
CA ALA A 404 12.64 -10.04 -22.53
C ALA A 404 12.87 -9.32 -23.88
N GLU A 405 13.91 -9.72 -24.63
CA GLU A 405 14.22 -9.19 -25.96
C GLU A 405 13.08 -9.50 -26.95
N ALA A 406 12.53 -10.72 -26.93
CA ALA A 406 11.42 -11.11 -27.80
C ALA A 406 10.11 -10.37 -27.49
N GLN A 407 9.89 -9.97 -26.23
CA GLN A 407 8.69 -9.26 -25.79
C GLN A 407 8.83 -7.73 -25.88
N ASN A 408 10.00 -7.20 -26.25
CA ASN A 408 10.31 -5.76 -26.19
C ASN A 408 9.97 -5.14 -24.81
N GLY A 409 10.35 -5.82 -23.73
CA GLY A 409 10.00 -5.41 -22.36
C GLY A 409 10.52 -4.01 -22.01
N ALA A 410 9.60 -3.04 -21.87
CA ALA A 410 9.95 -1.68 -21.47
C ALA A 410 10.46 -1.66 -20.02
N GLY A 411 11.52 -0.88 -19.77
CA GLY A 411 12.12 -0.80 -18.43
C GLY A 411 12.94 -2.03 -18.04
N ILE A 412 13.36 -2.87 -19.00
CA ILE A 412 14.24 -4.03 -18.75
C ILE A 412 15.58 -3.82 -19.45
N LYS A 413 16.68 -4.05 -18.73
CA LYS A 413 18.06 -4.05 -19.29
C LYS A 413 18.67 -5.45 -19.28
N PRO A 414 19.43 -5.85 -20.33
CA PRO A 414 20.06 -7.17 -20.45
C PRO A 414 21.37 -7.30 -19.65
N SER A 415 21.47 -6.58 -18.53
CA SER A 415 22.64 -6.61 -17.67
C SER A 415 22.24 -6.27 -16.24
N CYS A 416 23.02 -6.73 -15.27
CA CYS A 416 22.88 -6.34 -13.87
C CYS A 416 24.17 -5.76 -13.34
N THR A 417 24.24 -4.43 -13.30
CA THR A 417 25.35 -3.71 -12.68
C THR A 417 24.79 -2.68 -11.72
N LYS A 418 25.25 -2.73 -10.46
CA LYS A 418 24.93 -1.70 -9.47
C LYS A 418 25.71 -0.44 -9.86
N GLN A 419 25.00 0.65 -10.13
CA GLN A 419 25.63 1.91 -10.46
C GLN A 419 26.41 2.46 -9.25
N PRO A 420 27.64 2.96 -9.44
CA PRO A 420 28.38 3.63 -8.39
C PRO A 420 27.77 5.01 -8.09
N GLY A 421 27.78 5.41 -6.81
CA GLY A 421 27.22 6.69 -6.36
C GLY A 421 25.75 6.59 -5.92
N LYS A 422 25.33 7.53 -5.06
CA LYS A 422 23.95 7.62 -4.58
C LYS A 422 23.14 8.53 -5.49
N GLN A 423 22.01 8.06 -5.98
CA GLN A 423 21.18 8.81 -6.92
C GLN A 423 20.58 10.07 -6.26
N CYS A 424 20.32 10.02 -4.96
CA CYS A 424 19.80 11.16 -4.21
C CYS A 424 20.78 12.33 -4.00
N GLU A 425 22.10 12.16 -4.23
CA GLU A 425 23.08 13.25 -4.10
C GLU A 425 22.89 14.36 -5.16
N SER A 426 22.18 14.04 -6.25
CA SER A 426 21.79 15.01 -7.28
C SER A 426 20.62 15.92 -6.87
N TYR A 427 20.05 15.74 -5.67
CA TYR A 427 18.84 16.41 -5.19
C TYR A 427 17.69 16.41 -6.22
N PRO A 428 17.30 15.23 -6.74
CA PRO A 428 16.37 15.15 -7.85
C PRO A 428 14.93 15.54 -7.46
N CYS A 429 14.57 15.37 -6.18
CA CYS A 429 13.22 15.64 -5.69
C CYS A 429 13.03 17.14 -5.41
N LYS A 430 12.17 17.77 -6.21
CA LYS A 430 11.81 19.19 -6.07
C LYS A 430 10.82 19.41 -4.94
N ASN A 431 10.54 20.68 -4.63
CA ASN A 431 9.46 21.10 -3.73
C ASN A 431 9.49 20.42 -2.35
N ARG A 432 10.69 20.21 -1.80
CA ARG A 432 10.93 19.54 -0.51
C ARG A 432 10.48 18.08 -0.46
N GLY A 433 10.34 17.41 -1.61
CA GLY A 433 10.12 15.97 -1.68
C GLY A 433 11.28 15.20 -1.06
N VAL A 434 10.96 14.16 -0.29
CA VAL A 434 12.00 13.34 0.37
C VAL A 434 12.57 12.34 -0.63
N CYS A 435 13.87 12.42 -0.88
CA CYS A 435 14.56 11.47 -1.75
C CYS A 435 14.92 10.19 -0.99
N LYS A 436 14.54 9.04 -1.56
CA LYS A 436 14.91 7.70 -1.08
C LYS A 436 15.73 7.00 -2.16
N GLU A 437 16.79 6.30 -1.74
CA GLU A 437 17.63 5.53 -2.65
C GLU A 437 16.91 4.23 -3.04
N GLY A 438 16.84 3.93 -4.34
CA GLY A 438 16.30 2.68 -4.90
C GLY A 438 17.38 1.86 -5.60
N TRP A 439 16.97 0.89 -6.42
CA TRP A 439 17.92 0.12 -7.24
C TRP A 439 18.24 0.89 -8.53
N ASN A 440 19.44 1.46 -8.64
CA ASN A 440 19.88 2.28 -9.78
C ASN A 440 18.93 3.45 -10.12
N ARG A 441 18.14 3.91 -9.15
CA ARG A 441 17.22 5.04 -9.29
C ARG A 441 17.02 5.75 -7.95
N PHE A 442 16.58 6.99 -8.02
CA PHE A 442 16.01 7.70 -6.87
C PHE A 442 14.49 7.53 -6.86
N ILE A 443 13.89 7.63 -5.67
CA ILE A 443 12.44 7.61 -5.45
C ILE A 443 12.07 8.86 -4.67
N CYS A 444 11.18 9.68 -5.22
CA CYS A 444 10.71 10.90 -4.55
C CYS A 444 9.38 10.66 -3.83
N ASP A 445 9.36 10.94 -2.53
CA ASP A 445 8.15 10.97 -1.73
C ASP A 445 7.57 12.39 -1.72
N CYS A 446 6.50 12.59 -2.50
CA CYS A 446 5.85 13.89 -2.67
C CYS A 446 4.63 14.10 -1.74
N THR A 447 4.29 13.12 -0.89
CA THR A 447 2.99 13.03 -0.19
C THR A 447 2.62 14.26 0.66
N GLY A 448 3.60 15.00 1.18
CA GLY A 448 3.38 16.19 2.02
C GLY A 448 3.71 17.52 1.33
N THR A 449 3.95 17.54 0.02
CA THR A 449 4.50 18.71 -0.67
C THR A 449 3.45 19.56 -1.39
N GLY A 450 2.29 18.96 -1.72
CA GLY A 450 1.33 19.57 -2.64
C GLY A 450 1.73 19.45 -4.11
N TYR A 451 2.75 18.64 -4.39
CA TYR A 451 3.19 18.27 -5.73
C TYR A 451 3.15 16.75 -5.89
N TRP A 452 3.23 16.29 -7.14
CA TRP A 452 3.30 14.88 -7.52
C TRP A 452 4.22 14.72 -8.73
N SER A 453 4.21 13.52 -9.31
CA SER A 453 5.09 13.00 -10.38
C SER A 453 6.48 12.58 -9.91
N ARG A 454 7.31 12.08 -10.85
CA ARG A 454 8.56 11.38 -10.53
C ARG A 454 9.55 12.23 -9.72
N THR A 455 9.58 13.54 -9.93
CA THR A 455 10.49 14.46 -9.23
C THR A 455 9.76 15.52 -8.39
N CYS A 456 8.47 15.31 -8.09
CA CYS A 456 7.62 16.27 -7.38
C CYS A 456 7.51 17.64 -8.07
N GLU A 457 7.56 17.69 -9.40
CA GLU A 457 7.54 18.94 -10.19
C GLU A 457 6.13 19.40 -10.58
N ARG A 458 5.16 18.49 -10.63
CA ARG A 458 3.77 18.80 -11.04
C ARG A 458 2.95 19.18 -9.82
N GLU A 459 2.29 20.33 -9.86
CA GLU A 459 1.40 20.76 -8.78
C GLU A 459 0.19 19.82 -8.68
N ALA A 460 -0.16 19.42 -7.45
CA ALA A 460 -1.30 18.56 -7.20
C ALA A 460 -2.60 19.36 -7.12
N SER A 461 -3.66 18.80 -7.68
CA SER A 461 -4.95 19.46 -7.77
C SER A 461 -5.61 19.62 -6.40
N ILE A 462 -6.16 20.81 -6.15
CA ILE A 462 -6.92 21.13 -4.94
C ILE A 462 -8.42 21.00 -5.25
N LEU A 463 -9.16 20.37 -4.35
CA LEU A 463 -10.61 20.27 -4.40
C LEU A 463 -11.23 20.94 -3.18
N SER A 464 -12.21 21.82 -3.40
CA SER A 464 -12.87 22.64 -2.37
C SER A 464 -14.28 22.12 -2.07
N TYR A 465 -14.63 22.07 -0.78
CA TYR A 465 -15.89 21.56 -0.27
C TYR A 465 -16.54 22.58 0.67
N ASP A 466 -17.85 22.80 0.50
CA ASP A 466 -18.65 23.73 1.31
C ASP A 466 -19.65 23.03 2.24
N GLY A 467 -19.47 21.73 2.49
CA GLY A 467 -20.38 20.94 3.34
C GLY A 467 -21.59 20.35 2.58
N SER A 468 -21.85 20.81 1.36
CA SER A 468 -22.87 20.26 0.45
C SER A 468 -22.27 19.50 -0.76
N MET A 469 -20.95 19.43 -0.81
CA MET A 469 -20.17 18.89 -1.93
C MET A 469 -19.55 17.54 -1.64
N TYR A 470 -19.38 16.73 -2.68
CA TYR A 470 -18.69 15.44 -2.65
C TYR A 470 -17.84 15.19 -3.90
N MET A 471 -16.91 14.26 -3.77
CA MET A 471 -16.31 13.55 -4.88
C MET A 471 -16.36 12.05 -4.57
N LYS A 472 -16.82 11.26 -5.55
CA LYS A 472 -17.01 9.82 -5.46
C LYS A 472 -16.34 9.16 -6.65
N VAL A 473 -15.37 8.30 -6.36
CA VAL A 473 -14.75 7.43 -7.35
C VAL A 473 -15.46 6.09 -7.27
N VAL A 474 -16.17 5.71 -8.33
CA VAL A 474 -16.88 4.43 -8.42
C VAL A 474 -15.95 3.41 -9.05
N MET A 475 -15.59 2.36 -8.31
CA MET A 475 -14.67 1.37 -8.84
C MET A 475 -15.35 0.58 -9.99
N PRO A 476 -14.66 0.37 -11.13
CA PRO A 476 -15.21 -0.41 -12.25
C PRO A 476 -15.61 -1.83 -11.85
N THR A 477 -14.88 -2.42 -10.92
CA THR A 477 -15.15 -3.71 -10.29
C THR A 477 -15.13 -3.56 -8.78
N VAL A 478 -15.85 -4.43 -8.05
CA VAL A 478 -15.75 -4.47 -6.60
C VAL A 478 -14.30 -4.74 -6.18
N MET A 479 -13.82 -3.97 -5.21
CA MET A 479 -12.46 -4.08 -4.72
C MET A 479 -12.46 -4.86 -3.41
N HIS A 480 -11.51 -5.79 -3.29
CA HIS A 480 -11.22 -6.47 -2.05
C HIS A 480 -9.73 -6.31 -1.72
N THR A 481 -9.40 -5.84 -0.53
CA THR A 481 -8.01 -5.57 -0.14
C THR A 481 -7.72 -6.02 1.29
N GLU A 482 -6.51 -6.50 1.53
CA GLU A 482 -5.99 -6.74 2.89
C GLU A 482 -4.86 -5.79 3.28
N ALA A 483 -4.45 -4.94 2.35
CA ALA A 483 -3.43 -3.95 2.55
C ALA A 483 -3.72 -2.70 1.72
N GLU A 484 -3.57 -1.54 2.34
CA GLU A 484 -3.75 -0.25 1.68
C GLU A 484 -2.67 0.74 2.11
N ASP A 485 -2.29 1.59 1.16
CA ASP A 485 -1.53 2.80 1.39
C ASP A 485 -2.37 4.00 0.95
N VAL A 486 -2.76 4.82 1.93
CA VAL A 486 -3.60 5.98 1.72
C VAL A 486 -2.87 7.22 2.18
N SER A 487 -2.91 8.28 1.40
CA SER A 487 -2.48 9.60 1.86
C SER A 487 -3.32 10.71 1.26
N LEU A 488 -3.49 11.80 1.99
CA LEU A 488 -4.13 13.02 1.50
C LEU A 488 -3.61 14.21 2.30
N ARG A 489 -3.78 15.41 1.75
CA ARG A 489 -3.60 16.66 2.49
C ARG A 489 -4.96 17.32 2.67
N PHE A 490 -5.17 17.93 3.83
CA PHE A 490 -6.40 18.68 4.11
C PHE A 490 -6.09 20.02 4.76
N ARG A 491 -7.05 20.94 4.64
CA ARG A 491 -7.06 22.25 5.29
C ARG A 491 -8.48 22.59 5.68
N SER A 492 -8.73 22.87 6.96
CA SER A 492 -10.07 23.21 7.46
C SER A 492 -10.01 24.07 8.73
N GLN A 493 -11.06 24.84 8.98
CA GLN A 493 -11.33 25.53 10.24
C GLN A 493 -12.24 24.71 11.17
N ARG A 494 -12.89 23.67 10.64
CA ARG A 494 -13.81 22.82 11.40
C ARG A 494 -13.06 21.73 12.14
N ALA A 495 -13.52 21.47 13.36
CA ALA A 495 -13.01 20.39 14.19
C ALA A 495 -13.57 19.01 13.80
N TYR A 496 -14.57 18.97 12.89
CA TYR A 496 -15.27 17.77 12.45
C TYR A 496 -15.46 17.77 10.93
N GLY A 497 -15.44 16.58 10.30
CA GLY A 497 -15.74 16.43 8.88
C GLY A 497 -15.09 15.21 8.22
N LEU A 498 -15.79 14.60 7.27
CA LEU A 498 -15.29 13.45 6.49
C LEU A 498 -14.16 13.84 5.52
N LEU A 499 -12.94 13.33 5.75
CA LEU A 499 -11.83 13.52 4.82
C LEU A 499 -11.94 12.53 3.65
N MET A 500 -12.08 11.24 3.96
CA MET A 500 -12.25 10.17 2.97
C MET A 500 -12.90 8.94 3.61
N ALA A 501 -13.69 8.19 2.86
CA ALA A 501 -14.16 6.85 3.22
C ALA A 501 -14.16 5.92 2.01
N THR A 502 -13.80 4.65 2.23
CA THR A 502 -14.23 3.58 1.34
C THR A 502 -15.66 3.15 1.73
N THR A 503 -16.54 2.90 0.75
CA THR A 503 -17.92 2.47 1.00
C THR A 503 -18.29 1.26 0.15
N SER A 504 -19.05 0.32 0.72
CA SER A 504 -19.65 -0.79 -0.02
C SER A 504 -21.17 -0.62 -0.16
N ARG A 505 -21.71 -1.13 -1.27
CA ARG A 505 -23.16 -1.24 -1.50
C ARG A 505 -23.78 -2.48 -0.86
N ASP A 506 -22.96 -3.37 -0.30
CA ASP A 506 -23.38 -4.70 0.17
C ASP A 506 -23.07 -4.96 1.66
N SER A 507 -22.25 -4.11 2.30
CA SER A 507 -21.81 -4.23 3.69
C SER A 507 -21.55 -2.87 4.35
N ALA A 508 -21.29 -2.88 5.67
CA ALA A 508 -20.85 -1.72 6.45
C ALA A 508 -19.31 -1.55 6.45
N ASP A 509 -18.61 -2.27 5.57
CA ASP A 509 -17.14 -2.24 5.48
C ASP A 509 -16.66 -0.85 5.11
N THR A 510 -15.69 -0.34 5.87
CA THR A 510 -15.10 0.96 5.59
C THR A 510 -13.70 1.10 6.17
N LEU A 511 -12.83 1.75 5.40
CA LEU A 511 -11.64 2.44 5.88
C LEU A 511 -11.92 3.94 5.75
N ARG A 512 -11.96 4.64 6.88
CA ARG A 512 -12.45 6.02 6.96
C ARG A 512 -11.49 6.93 7.71
N LEU A 513 -11.29 8.12 7.16
CA LEU A 513 -10.56 9.23 7.75
C LEU A 513 -11.52 10.40 7.97
N GLU A 514 -11.59 10.90 9.20
CA GLU A 514 -12.43 12.02 9.59
C GLU A 514 -11.73 12.93 10.60
N LEU A 515 -12.08 14.21 10.62
CA LEU A 515 -11.78 15.09 11.74
C LEU A 515 -12.78 14.81 12.87
N ASP A 516 -12.25 14.62 14.08
CA ASP A 516 -13.03 14.35 15.30
C ASP A 516 -12.41 15.13 16.47
N GLY A 517 -13.03 16.25 16.82
CA GLY A 517 -12.55 17.14 17.90
C GLY A 517 -11.18 17.76 17.60
N GLY A 518 -10.91 18.12 16.33
CA GLY A 518 -9.65 18.74 15.90
C GLY A 518 -8.47 17.76 15.82
N ARG A 519 -8.73 16.46 15.86
CA ARG A 519 -7.77 15.38 15.60
C ARG A 519 -8.21 14.60 14.38
N VAL A 520 -7.29 13.90 13.70
CA VAL A 520 -7.68 12.95 12.66
C VAL A 520 -7.95 11.60 13.30
N LYS A 521 -9.08 11.01 12.94
CA LYS A 521 -9.51 9.68 13.33
C LYS A 521 -9.49 8.75 12.12
N LEU A 522 -8.77 7.65 12.24
CA LEU A 522 -8.87 6.52 11.33
C LEU A 522 -9.84 5.50 11.94
N THR A 523 -10.84 5.09 11.17
CA THR A 523 -11.76 4.00 11.51
C THR A 523 -11.63 2.89 10.49
N VAL A 524 -11.39 1.66 10.93
CA VAL A 524 -11.48 0.46 10.10
C VAL A 524 -12.61 -0.40 10.66
N ASN A 525 -13.64 -0.61 9.86
CA ASN A 525 -14.76 -1.47 10.21
C ASN A 525 -14.88 -2.56 9.15
N LEU A 526 -14.81 -3.82 9.56
CA LEU A 526 -14.94 -4.98 8.70
C LEU A 526 -16.11 -5.82 9.24
N ASP A 527 -17.20 -5.87 8.49
CA ASP A 527 -18.42 -6.55 8.87
C ASP A 527 -18.24 -8.07 8.83
N CYS A 528 -18.50 -8.73 9.96
CA CYS A 528 -18.43 -10.19 10.06
C CYS A 528 -19.76 -10.87 9.73
N ILE A 529 -20.87 -10.17 9.49
CA ILE A 529 -22.19 -10.83 9.37
C ILE A 529 -22.23 -11.87 8.24
N ARG A 530 -21.41 -11.72 7.20
CA ARG A 530 -21.35 -12.63 6.04
C ARG A 530 -20.20 -13.64 6.07
N ILE A 531 -19.34 -13.61 7.08
CA ILE A 531 -18.17 -14.48 7.22
C ILE A 531 -18.28 -15.10 8.62
N ASN A 532 -18.40 -16.43 8.73
CA ASN A 532 -18.51 -17.17 10.00
C ASN A 532 -17.30 -16.90 10.94
N CYS A 533 -17.23 -15.70 11.50
CA CYS A 533 -16.18 -15.19 12.35
C CYS A 533 -16.70 -15.18 13.78
N ASN A 534 -15.87 -15.63 14.72
CA ASN A 534 -16.16 -15.52 16.13
C ASN A 534 -16.02 -14.05 16.56
N SER A 535 -17.14 -13.33 16.63
CA SER A 535 -17.33 -11.94 17.11
C SER A 535 -16.72 -10.81 16.26
N SER A 536 -17.56 -9.93 15.68
CA SER A 536 -17.12 -8.56 15.34
C SER A 536 -17.17 -7.72 16.61
N LYS A 537 -16.04 -7.21 17.08
CA LYS A 537 -16.00 -6.26 18.22
C LYS A 537 -16.50 -4.85 17.86
N GLY A 538 -16.87 -4.62 16.59
CA GLY A 538 -17.27 -3.32 16.07
C GLY A 538 -16.10 -2.59 15.40
N PRO A 539 -16.25 -1.28 15.11
CA PRO A 539 -15.24 -0.49 14.43
C PRO A 539 -13.97 -0.31 15.28
N GLU A 540 -12.81 -0.51 14.68
CA GLU A 540 -11.49 -0.27 15.26
C GLU A 540 -11.01 1.14 14.91
N THR A 541 -10.45 1.89 15.88
CA THR A 541 -10.11 3.31 15.67
C THR A 541 -8.74 3.72 16.18
N LEU A 542 -8.06 4.61 15.46
CA LEU A 542 -6.85 5.32 15.89
C LEU A 542 -7.05 6.84 15.76
N TYR A 543 -6.35 7.59 16.60
CA TYR A 543 -6.33 9.06 16.57
C TYR A 543 -4.89 9.56 16.45
N ALA A 544 -4.68 10.63 15.68
CA ALA A 544 -3.40 11.33 15.60
C ALA A 544 -3.60 12.83 15.33
N GLY A 545 -2.62 13.62 15.75
CA GLY A 545 -2.58 15.07 15.71
C GLY A 545 -3.50 15.74 16.75
N GLN A 546 -3.36 17.06 16.88
CA GLN A 546 -4.18 17.90 17.77
C GLN A 546 -4.34 19.29 17.18
N LYS A 547 -5.51 19.92 17.38
CA LYS A 547 -5.82 21.28 16.94
C LYS A 547 -5.58 21.51 15.44
N LEU A 548 -5.85 20.50 14.63
CA LEU A 548 -5.62 20.48 13.17
C LEU A 548 -6.64 21.30 12.36
N ASN A 549 -7.53 21.99 13.06
CA ASN A 549 -8.54 22.87 12.49
C ASN A 549 -8.09 24.34 12.53
N ASP A 550 -6.79 24.56 12.33
CA ASP A 550 -6.12 25.86 12.37
C ASP A 550 -6.15 26.62 11.04
N ASN A 551 -6.72 25.99 10.00
CA ASN A 551 -6.73 26.44 8.62
C ASN A 551 -5.35 26.42 7.93
N GLU A 552 -4.45 25.53 8.32
CA GLU A 552 -3.22 25.22 7.60
C GLU A 552 -3.29 23.86 6.90
N TRP A 553 -2.31 23.57 6.05
CA TRP A 553 -2.24 22.29 5.36
C TRP A 553 -1.60 21.21 6.25
N HIS A 554 -2.36 20.16 6.52
CA HIS A 554 -1.88 18.95 7.20
C HIS A 554 -1.83 17.76 6.24
N THR A 555 -0.92 16.81 6.49
CA THR A 555 -0.74 15.60 5.68
C THR A 555 -1.09 14.36 6.47
N VAL A 556 -2.05 13.58 5.99
CA VAL A 556 -2.45 12.30 6.57
C VAL A 556 -1.85 11.16 5.75
N ARG A 557 -1.30 10.16 6.42
CA ARG A 557 -0.82 8.90 5.84
C ARG A 557 -1.36 7.72 6.63
N VAL A 558 -1.88 6.72 5.95
CA VAL A 558 -2.34 5.45 6.51
C VAL A 558 -1.63 4.32 5.79
N GLY A 559 -1.09 3.39 6.55
CA GLY A 559 -0.61 2.11 6.05
C GLY A 559 -1.30 0.98 6.80
N ARG A 560 -2.07 0.15 6.10
CA ARG A 560 -2.66 -1.08 6.65
C ARG A 560 -2.04 -2.31 6.02
N ARG A 561 -1.70 -3.31 6.84
CA ARG A 561 -1.15 -4.61 6.45
C ARG A 561 -1.83 -5.70 7.28
N GLY A 562 -2.84 -6.33 6.70
CA GLY A 562 -3.69 -7.30 7.38
C GLY A 562 -4.34 -6.69 8.62
N LYS A 563 -3.99 -7.22 9.80
CA LYS A 563 -4.46 -6.73 11.11
C LYS A 563 -3.72 -5.50 11.61
N THR A 564 -2.53 -5.22 11.11
CA THR A 564 -1.72 -4.07 11.56
C THR A 564 -2.08 -2.83 10.76
N TYR A 565 -2.23 -1.68 11.43
CA TYR A 565 -2.57 -0.43 10.77
C TYR A 565 -1.94 0.74 11.49
N LYS A 566 -1.51 1.73 10.71
CA LYS A 566 -0.76 2.89 11.16
C LYS A 566 -1.39 4.15 10.61
N LEU A 567 -1.55 5.16 11.45
CA LEU A 567 -1.96 6.51 11.10
C LEU A 567 -0.81 7.47 11.41
N THR A 568 -0.48 8.33 10.46
CA THR A 568 0.50 9.40 10.65
C THR A 568 -0.10 10.71 10.17
N VAL A 569 -0.06 11.74 11.01
CA VAL A 569 -0.54 13.09 10.70
C VAL A 569 0.62 14.04 10.92
N ASP A 570 1.13 14.60 9.83
CA ASP A 570 2.40 15.33 9.80
C ASP A 570 3.52 14.48 10.42
N ASP A 571 3.94 14.79 11.65
CA ASP A 571 4.96 14.07 12.41
C ASP A 571 4.39 13.16 13.52
N ASP A 572 3.09 13.26 13.85
CA ASP A 572 2.46 12.46 14.90
C ASP A 572 2.04 11.09 14.37
N VAL A 573 2.32 10.03 15.14
CA VAL A 573 2.19 8.63 14.71
C VAL A 573 1.39 7.83 15.73
N ALA A 574 0.36 7.12 15.25
CA ALA A 574 -0.38 6.13 16.00
C ALA A 574 -0.37 4.79 15.27
N GLU A 575 -0.17 3.70 16.00
CA GLU A 575 -0.17 2.34 15.47
C GLU A 575 -1.16 1.47 16.25
N GLY A 576 -1.80 0.53 15.56
CA GLY A 576 -2.83 -0.33 16.11
C GLY A 576 -2.81 -1.71 15.47
N GLN A 577 -3.46 -2.65 16.16
CA GLN A 577 -3.66 -4.01 15.70
C GLN A 577 -5.13 -4.39 15.90
N MET A 578 -5.81 -4.76 14.82
CA MET A 578 -7.25 -5.06 14.83
C MET A 578 -7.51 -6.35 15.60
N ALA A 579 -8.60 -6.37 16.38
CA ALA A 579 -9.13 -7.59 16.97
C ALA A 579 -9.92 -8.40 15.93
N GLY A 580 -10.01 -9.73 16.13
CA GLY A 580 -10.69 -10.63 15.21
C GLY A 580 -9.79 -11.14 14.08
N ASP A 581 -10.28 -12.11 13.30
CA ASP A 581 -9.52 -12.78 12.24
C ASP A 581 -9.76 -12.23 10.85
N HIS A 582 -10.79 -11.39 10.68
CA HIS A 582 -11.13 -10.81 9.40
C HIS A 582 -10.19 -9.64 9.05
N THR A 583 -9.61 -9.68 7.84
CA THR A 583 -8.66 -8.66 7.34
C THR A 583 -9.06 -8.05 6.00
N ARG A 584 -10.08 -8.59 5.32
CA ARG A 584 -10.43 -8.21 3.96
C ARG A 584 -11.44 -7.07 3.99
N LEU A 585 -11.09 -5.95 3.37
CA LEU A 585 -11.96 -4.80 3.16
C LEU A 585 -12.63 -4.92 1.80
N GLU A 586 -13.97 -4.87 1.77
CA GLU A 586 -14.73 -4.72 0.53
C GLU A 586 -15.13 -3.27 0.31
N PHE A 587 -14.97 -2.75 -0.90
CA PHE A 587 -15.52 -1.45 -1.26
C PHE A 587 -15.84 -1.32 -2.74
N HIS A 588 -16.83 -0.48 -3.01
CA HIS A 588 -17.29 -0.09 -4.33
C HIS A 588 -16.92 1.34 -4.67
N ASN A 589 -16.77 2.20 -3.66
CA ASN A 589 -16.47 3.61 -3.89
C ASN A 589 -15.38 4.10 -2.94
N ILE A 590 -14.66 5.12 -3.38
CA ILE A 590 -13.87 6.02 -2.53
C ILE A 590 -14.56 7.38 -2.56
N GLU A 591 -14.97 7.87 -1.39
CA GLU A 591 -15.80 9.06 -1.24
C GLU A 591 -15.12 10.10 -0.35
N THR A 592 -15.27 11.37 -0.70
CA THR A 592 -14.80 12.53 0.08
C THR A 592 -15.89 13.60 0.16
N GLY A 593 -15.81 14.49 1.14
CA GLY A 593 -16.80 15.55 1.31
C GLY A 593 -18.05 15.05 2.03
N ILE A 594 -18.85 14.24 1.35
CA ILE A 594 -20.06 13.60 1.86
C ILE A 594 -20.00 12.12 1.55
N MET A 595 -20.33 11.30 2.54
CA MET A 595 -20.58 9.88 2.33
C MET A 595 -21.98 9.72 1.73
N THR A 596 -22.09 9.34 0.46
CA THR A 596 -23.36 9.19 -0.28
C THR A 596 -23.97 7.80 -0.10
N GLU A 597 -23.16 6.75 -0.05
CA GLU A 597 -23.63 5.40 0.28
C GLU A 597 -23.70 5.20 1.79
N ARG A 598 -24.90 4.97 2.30
CA ARG A 598 -25.24 5.02 3.74
C ARG A 598 -26.02 3.80 4.22
N ARG A 599 -26.31 2.85 3.33
CA ARG A 599 -27.34 1.82 3.55
C ARG A 599 -27.09 0.92 4.77
N PHE A 600 -25.83 0.69 5.11
CA PHE A 600 -25.44 -0.20 6.22
C PHE A 600 -24.67 0.51 7.34
N VAL A 601 -24.49 1.84 7.25
CA VAL A 601 -23.70 2.59 8.23
C VAL A 601 -24.61 3.14 9.33
N SER A 602 -24.29 2.83 10.59
CA SER A 602 -25.07 3.24 11.76
C SER A 602 -24.82 4.68 12.20
N SER A 603 -23.66 5.25 11.88
CA SER A 603 -23.29 6.63 12.21
C SER A 603 -22.55 7.28 11.04
N ILE A 604 -23.09 8.39 10.55
CA ILE A 604 -22.57 9.13 9.40
C ILE A 604 -21.76 10.33 9.92
N PRO A 605 -20.48 10.45 9.54
CA PRO A 605 -19.69 11.65 9.84
C PRO A 605 -20.32 12.90 9.25
N SER A 606 -20.06 14.04 9.87
CA SER A 606 -20.46 15.33 9.28
C SER A 606 -19.77 15.57 7.93
N SER A 607 -20.44 16.29 7.03
CA SER A 607 -19.85 16.69 5.76
C SER A 607 -18.59 17.52 5.96
N PHE A 608 -17.67 17.54 5.00
CA PHE A 608 -16.44 18.33 5.10
C PHE A 608 -16.60 19.74 4.53
N ILE A 609 -16.04 20.72 5.25
CA ILE A 609 -15.87 22.10 4.78
C ILE A 609 -14.36 22.38 4.81
N GLY A 610 -13.80 22.72 3.66
CA GLY A 610 -12.37 22.95 3.53
C GLY A 610 -11.84 22.49 2.18
N HIS A 611 -10.54 22.21 2.14
CA HIS A 611 -9.84 21.80 0.94
C HIS A 611 -9.15 20.45 1.13
N LEU A 612 -9.20 19.61 0.10
CA LEU A 612 -8.40 18.40 -0.01
C LEU A 612 -7.42 18.52 -1.18
N GLN A 613 -6.26 17.89 -1.04
CA GLN A 613 -5.24 17.81 -2.08
C GLN A 613 -4.54 16.45 -2.02
N SER A 614 -4.03 15.97 -3.14
CA SER A 614 -3.17 14.78 -3.20
C SER A 614 -3.76 13.50 -2.60
N LEU A 615 -5.06 13.25 -2.78
CA LEU A 615 -5.67 11.97 -2.37
C LEU A 615 -5.06 10.84 -3.20
N ARG A 616 -4.18 10.07 -2.57
CA ARG A 616 -3.52 8.90 -3.12
C ARG A 616 -4.01 7.65 -2.40
N PHE A 617 -4.47 6.65 -3.15
CA PHE A 617 -4.90 5.36 -2.62
C PHE A 617 -4.28 4.25 -3.47
N ASN A 618 -3.47 3.38 -2.85
CA ASN A 618 -2.75 2.27 -3.49
C ASN A 618 -1.99 2.68 -4.76
N GLY A 619 -1.36 3.86 -4.73
CA GLY A 619 -0.61 4.38 -5.87
C GLY A 619 -1.34 5.41 -6.71
N MET A 620 -2.67 5.38 -6.74
CA MET A 620 -3.51 6.17 -7.65
C MET A 620 -3.88 7.53 -7.04
N LEU A 621 -3.66 8.61 -7.79
CA LEU A 621 -3.88 9.99 -7.35
C LEU A 621 -5.25 10.51 -7.83
N TYR A 622 -6.32 10.14 -7.13
CA TYR A 622 -7.70 10.25 -7.64
C TYR A 622 -8.17 11.67 -7.95
N ILE A 623 -7.81 12.69 -7.15
CA ILE A 623 -8.22 14.08 -7.45
C ILE A 623 -7.66 14.54 -8.80
N ASP A 624 -6.39 14.24 -9.07
CA ASP A 624 -5.72 14.62 -10.31
C ASP A 624 -6.22 13.78 -11.51
N LEU A 625 -6.42 12.47 -11.32
CA LEU A 625 -7.00 11.60 -12.36
C LEU A 625 -8.41 12.06 -12.77
N CYS A 626 -9.28 12.39 -11.80
CA CYS A 626 -10.62 12.91 -12.08
C CYS A 626 -10.55 14.27 -12.78
N LYS A 627 -9.63 15.16 -12.39
CA LYS A 627 -9.51 16.50 -13.00
C LYS A 627 -9.06 16.43 -14.46
N ASN A 628 -8.11 15.55 -14.75
CA ASN A 628 -7.53 15.42 -16.08
C ASN A 628 -8.42 14.62 -17.04
N GLY A 629 -9.41 13.88 -16.52
CA GLY A 629 -10.21 12.94 -17.32
C GLY A 629 -9.44 11.66 -17.67
N ASP A 630 -8.41 11.31 -16.88
CA ASP A 630 -7.64 10.07 -17.05
C ASP A 630 -8.50 8.82 -16.69
N ILE A 631 -9.59 9.05 -15.95
CA ILE A 631 -10.59 8.06 -15.56
C ILE A 631 -11.99 8.64 -15.76
N ASP A 632 -12.94 7.81 -16.18
CA ASP A 632 -14.33 8.20 -16.50
C ASP A 632 -15.32 7.89 -15.36
N TYR A 633 -14.89 7.17 -14.34
CA TYR A 633 -15.69 6.71 -13.21
C TYR A 633 -15.61 7.63 -11.96
N CYS A 634 -15.54 8.95 -12.20
CA CYS A 634 -15.60 9.97 -11.15
C CYS A 634 -16.93 10.75 -11.19
N GLU A 635 -17.60 10.84 -10.05
CA GLU A 635 -18.80 11.65 -9.84
C GLU A 635 -18.51 12.73 -8.79
N LEU A 636 -18.65 14.02 -9.13
CA LEU A 636 -18.39 15.10 -8.18
C LEU A 636 -19.17 16.38 -8.49
N ASN A 637 -19.58 17.08 -7.44
CA ASN A 637 -20.09 18.45 -7.49
C ASN A 637 -19.18 19.44 -6.72
N ALA A 638 -18.09 18.93 -6.14
CA ALA A 638 -17.03 19.74 -5.54
C ALA A 638 -16.30 20.59 -6.59
N ARG A 639 -15.63 21.66 -6.15
CA ARG A 639 -15.02 22.63 -7.08
C ARG A 639 -13.51 22.59 -7.04
N PHE A 640 -12.87 22.45 -8.20
CA PHE A 640 -11.41 22.52 -8.31
C PHE A 640 -10.87 23.92 -8.00
N GLY A 641 -9.66 23.97 -7.45
CA GLY A 641 -8.94 25.18 -7.08
C GLY A 641 -9.30 25.71 -5.70
N MET A 642 -8.34 26.42 -5.09
CA MET A 642 -8.48 27.07 -3.79
C MET A 642 -9.46 28.25 -3.87
N ARG A 643 -10.33 28.41 -2.86
CA ARG A 643 -11.31 29.50 -2.76
C ARG A 643 -11.66 29.77 -1.31
N SER A 644 -12.04 31.00 -0.97
CA SER A 644 -12.69 31.24 0.32
C SER A 644 -14.05 30.53 0.33
N ILE A 645 -14.36 29.81 1.41
CA ILE A 645 -15.59 29.03 1.53
C ILE A 645 -16.54 29.77 2.48
N ILE A 646 -17.72 30.11 1.95
CA ILE A 646 -18.88 30.58 2.70
C ILE A 646 -19.97 29.54 2.46
N ALA A 647 -20.17 28.64 3.42
CA ALA A 647 -21.11 27.53 3.30
C ALA A 647 -22.52 27.97 3.72
N ASP A 648 -23.50 27.67 2.87
CA ASP A 648 -24.93 27.94 3.13
C ASP A 648 -25.25 29.27 3.84
N PRO A 649 -24.95 30.43 3.22
CA PRO A 649 -25.25 31.71 3.84
C PRO A 649 -26.76 31.94 3.96
N VAL A 650 -27.19 32.49 5.10
CA VAL A 650 -28.58 32.84 5.43
C VAL A 650 -28.64 34.25 5.97
N THR A 651 -29.59 35.05 5.48
CA THR A 651 -29.82 36.44 5.85
C THR A 651 -30.98 36.58 6.83
N PHE A 652 -30.75 37.31 7.92
CA PHE A 652 -31.74 37.77 8.90
C PHE A 652 -31.99 39.26 8.65
N LYS A 653 -33.11 39.60 7.99
CA LYS A 653 -33.37 40.96 7.47
C LYS A 653 -33.70 41.98 8.56
N SER A 654 -34.24 41.55 9.70
CA SER A 654 -34.56 42.45 10.82
C SER A 654 -33.97 41.95 12.12
N LYS A 655 -33.73 42.85 13.08
CA LYS A 655 -33.33 42.51 14.45
C LYS A 655 -34.38 41.72 15.23
N SER A 656 -35.60 41.58 14.70
CA SER A 656 -36.65 40.72 15.26
C SER A 656 -36.72 39.35 14.59
N SER A 657 -35.90 39.11 13.56
CA SER A 657 -35.85 37.84 12.84
C SER A 657 -34.98 36.86 13.62
N TYR A 658 -35.53 35.68 13.90
CA TYR A 658 -34.83 34.63 14.62
C TYR A 658 -35.41 33.26 14.28
N LEU A 659 -34.63 32.21 14.56
CA LEU A 659 -35.09 30.84 14.44
C LEU A 659 -34.65 30.03 15.67
N SER A 660 -35.32 28.90 15.90
CA SER A 660 -34.87 27.93 16.89
C SER A 660 -34.49 26.59 16.27
N LEU A 661 -33.48 25.94 16.84
CA LEU A 661 -32.97 24.62 16.49
C LEU A 661 -33.07 23.71 17.72
N ALA A 662 -32.84 22.42 17.51
CA ALA A 662 -32.68 21.46 18.60
C ALA A 662 -31.53 21.86 19.55
N THR A 663 -31.66 21.49 20.82
CA THR A 663 -30.70 21.81 21.90
C THR A 663 -29.26 21.46 21.50
N LEU A 664 -28.34 22.41 21.74
CA LEU A 664 -26.92 22.21 21.49
C LEU A 664 -26.36 21.06 22.36
N GLN A 665 -25.74 20.09 21.72
CA GLN A 665 -25.10 18.95 22.39
C GLN A 665 -23.66 19.32 22.76
N ALA A 666 -23.44 19.92 23.94
CA ALA A 666 -22.13 20.47 24.35
C ALA A 666 -21.72 20.13 25.79
N TYR A 667 -22.02 18.90 26.25
CA TYR A 667 -21.88 18.49 27.64
C TYR A 667 -20.41 18.47 28.15
N THR A 668 -19.49 17.71 27.54
CA THR A 668 -18.10 17.57 28.02
C THR A 668 -17.09 18.47 27.32
N SER A 669 -17.24 18.66 26.02
CA SER A 669 -16.44 19.55 25.18
C SER A 669 -17.35 20.21 24.17
N MET A 670 -16.89 21.31 23.60
CA MET A 670 -17.69 22.12 22.68
C MET A 670 -16.78 22.69 21.59
N HIS A 671 -17.24 22.60 20.34
CA HIS A 671 -16.65 23.29 19.20
C HIS A 671 -17.76 23.95 18.39
N LEU A 672 -17.82 25.27 18.42
CA LEU A 672 -18.71 26.05 17.58
C LEU A 672 -17.87 26.79 16.54
N PHE A 673 -18.36 26.80 15.32
CA PHE A 673 -17.81 27.62 14.25
C PHE A 673 -18.96 28.24 13.47
N PHE A 674 -18.81 29.52 13.13
CA PHE A 674 -19.69 30.17 12.17
C PHE A 674 -18.98 31.38 11.59
N GLN A 675 -19.50 31.85 10.47
CA GLN A 675 -19.13 33.11 9.85
C GLN A 675 -20.31 34.06 9.92
N PHE A 676 -20.03 35.34 10.11
CA PHE A 676 -21.07 36.36 10.08
C PHE A 676 -20.63 37.59 9.28
N LYS A 677 -21.62 38.31 8.77
CA LYS A 677 -21.46 39.58 8.07
C LYS A 677 -22.59 40.52 8.48
N THR A 678 -22.26 41.71 8.97
CA THR A 678 -23.27 42.69 9.45
C THR A 678 -22.75 44.12 9.36
N THR A 679 -23.68 45.07 9.40
CA THR A 679 -23.43 46.51 9.61
C THR A 679 -23.87 46.97 11.00
N SER A 680 -24.63 46.15 11.74
CA SER A 680 -25.13 46.50 13.07
C SER A 680 -24.03 46.30 14.13
N PRO A 681 -23.75 47.28 15.00
CA PRO A 681 -22.75 47.14 16.06
C PRO A 681 -23.22 46.25 17.21
N ASP A 682 -24.53 46.06 17.36
CA ASP A 682 -25.12 45.29 18.46
C ASP A 682 -26.13 44.27 17.90
N GLY A 683 -26.21 43.09 18.52
CA GLY A 683 -27.17 42.06 18.13
C GLY A 683 -26.87 40.67 18.71
N PHE A 684 -27.94 39.95 19.04
CA PHE A 684 -27.87 38.60 19.59
C PHE A 684 -27.66 37.52 18.52
N ILE A 685 -26.61 36.70 18.59
CA ILE A 685 -26.28 35.70 17.56
C ILE A 685 -26.74 34.29 17.93
N LEU A 686 -26.47 33.83 19.16
CA LEU A 686 -26.78 32.45 19.58
C LEU A 686 -27.14 32.41 21.07
N PHE A 687 -28.23 31.74 21.46
CA PHE A 687 -28.61 31.50 22.85
C PHE A 687 -29.11 30.08 23.09
N ASN A 688 -28.65 29.42 24.15
CA ASN A 688 -29.32 28.23 24.71
C ASN A 688 -29.31 28.34 26.23
N SER A 689 -30.49 28.24 26.85
CA SER A 689 -30.61 28.06 28.31
C SER A 689 -30.34 26.61 28.72
N GLY A 690 -30.11 26.38 30.00
CA GLY A 690 -29.87 25.08 30.61
C GLY A 690 -30.63 24.88 31.93
N ASP A 691 -30.31 23.80 32.63
CA ASP A 691 -30.86 23.54 33.96
C ASP A 691 -30.30 24.56 34.98
N GLY A 692 -31.17 25.11 35.83
CA GLY A 692 -30.78 26.12 36.81
C GLY A 692 -30.36 27.44 36.17
N ASN A 693 -29.07 27.80 36.32
CA ASN A 693 -28.50 29.04 35.77
C ASN A 693 -27.60 28.76 34.56
N ASP A 694 -27.50 27.53 34.08
CA ASP A 694 -26.64 27.18 32.95
C ASP A 694 -27.15 27.90 31.69
N PHE A 695 -26.23 28.49 30.94
CA PHE A 695 -26.56 29.03 29.62
C PHE A 695 -25.30 29.23 28.77
N ILE A 696 -25.52 29.37 27.47
CA ILE A 696 -24.54 29.86 26.52
C ILE A 696 -25.17 30.98 25.68
N ALA A 697 -24.42 32.07 25.51
CA ALA A 697 -24.79 33.19 24.67
C ALA A 697 -23.59 33.67 23.84
N VAL A 698 -23.85 33.98 22.57
CA VAL A 698 -22.92 34.68 21.68
C VAL A 698 -23.63 35.91 21.15
N GLU A 699 -23.00 37.06 21.30
CA GLU A 699 -23.59 38.35 20.92
C GLU A 699 -22.51 39.29 20.36
N LEU A 700 -22.96 40.24 19.55
CA LEU A 700 -22.15 41.36 19.11
C LEU A 700 -22.48 42.57 19.98
N VAL A 701 -21.47 43.23 20.54
CA VAL A 701 -21.63 44.39 21.42
C VAL A 701 -20.63 45.46 21.02
N LYS A 702 -21.12 46.63 20.61
CA LYS A 702 -20.29 47.74 20.09
C LYS A 702 -19.31 47.29 18.98
N GLY A 703 -19.72 46.32 18.17
CA GLY A 703 -18.96 45.74 17.08
C GLY A 703 -17.96 44.65 17.49
N TYR A 704 -17.95 44.19 18.74
CA TYR A 704 -17.04 43.12 19.20
C TYR A 704 -17.82 41.88 19.63
N ILE A 705 -17.32 40.70 19.29
CA ILE A 705 -17.95 39.42 19.68
C ILE A 705 -17.74 39.20 21.18
N HIS A 706 -18.82 38.94 21.89
CA HIS A 706 -18.83 38.50 23.27
C HIS A 706 -19.34 37.05 23.34
N TYR A 707 -18.58 36.21 24.03
CA TYR A 707 -18.99 34.87 24.41
C TYR A 707 -19.28 34.87 25.91
N VAL A 708 -20.54 34.66 26.27
CA VAL A 708 -21.03 34.65 27.65
C VAL A 708 -21.58 33.27 27.97
N PHE A 709 -21.23 32.73 29.13
CA PHE A 709 -21.70 31.41 29.53
C PHE A 709 -21.71 31.25 31.04
N ASP A 710 -22.53 30.33 31.53
CA ASP A 710 -22.52 29.85 32.92
C ASP A 710 -22.60 28.33 32.91
N LEU A 711 -21.73 27.68 33.70
CA LEU A 711 -21.64 26.23 33.89
C LEU A 711 -22.16 25.81 35.28
N GLY A 712 -22.81 26.71 36.01
CA GLY A 712 -23.27 26.52 37.40
C GLY A 712 -22.41 27.24 38.44
N ASN A 713 -21.37 27.98 38.01
CA ASN A 713 -20.43 28.70 38.88
C ASN A 713 -20.56 30.23 38.78
N GLY A 714 -21.57 30.71 38.06
CA GLY A 714 -21.77 32.11 37.77
C GLY A 714 -21.35 32.48 36.34
N PRO A 715 -21.92 33.56 35.80
CA PRO A 715 -21.72 33.96 34.41
C PRO A 715 -20.30 34.48 34.18
N ASN A 716 -19.67 34.00 33.10
CA ASN A 716 -18.36 34.42 32.62
C ASN A 716 -18.49 35.09 31.24
N LEU A 717 -17.60 36.03 30.94
CA LEU A 717 -17.55 36.76 29.67
C LEU A 717 -16.14 36.71 29.10
N ILE A 718 -16.01 36.21 27.87
CA ILE A 718 -14.80 36.28 27.06
C ILE A 718 -15.08 37.24 25.90
N LYS A 719 -14.29 38.31 25.79
CA LYS A 719 -14.38 39.27 24.69
C LYS A 719 -13.44 38.87 23.57
N GLY A 720 -13.95 38.85 22.34
CA GLY A 720 -13.15 38.64 21.15
C GLY A 720 -12.16 39.77 20.97
N LYS A 721 -10.92 39.42 20.63
CA LYS A 721 -9.86 40.40 20.38
C LYS A 721 -9.86 40.74 18.89
N SER A 722 -10.26 41.96 18.52
CA SER A 722 -10.11 42.50 17.17
C SER A 722 -9.58 43.94 17.24
N GLU A 723 -8.82 44.37 16.23
CA GLU A 723 -8.30 45.75 16.18
C GLU A 723 -9.37 46.76 15.78
N ARG A 724 -10.39 46.29 15.05
CA ARG A 724 -11.51 47.09 14.55
C ARG A 724 -12.84 46.43 14.95
N ALA A 725 -13.88 47.24 14.90
CA ALA A 725 -15.25 46.76 15.03
C ALA A 725 -15.62 45.88 13.83
N LEU A 726 -16.31 44.77 14.09
CA LEU A 726 -16.61 43.68 13.14
C LEU A 726 -17.94 43.89 12.39
N ASN A 727 -18.55 45.06 12.52
CA ASN A 727 -19.73 45.47 11.80
C ASN A 727 -19.37 46.29 10.54
N ASP A 728 -18.34 45.84 9.82
CA ASP A 728 -17.73 46.49 8.66
C ASP A 728 -18.25 45.93 7.31
N ASN A 729 -19.32 45.13 7.36
CA ASN A 729 -19.91 44.45 6.22
C ASN A 729 -18.97 43.45 5.50
N GLN A 730 -17.93 42.96 6.19
CA GLN A 730 -17.11 41.84 5.74
C GLN A 730 -17.49 40.54 6.45
N TRP A 731 -17.04 39.41 5.89
CA TRP A 731 -17.19 38.11 6.53
C TRP A 731 -16.11 37.94 7.60
N HIS A 732 -16.53 37.69 8.84
CA HIS A 732 -15.64 37.36 9.94
C HIS A 732 -15.84 35.92 10.39
N ASN A 733 -14.75 35.25 10.76
CA ASN A 733 -14.76 33.89 11.28
C ASN A 733 -14.82 33.91 12.81
N VAL A 734 -15.71 33.12 13.40
CA VAL A 734 -15.80 32.96 14.86
C VAL A 734 -15.68 31.49 15.21
N VAL A 735 -14.67 31.15 16.01
CA VAL A 735 -14.48 29.81 16.58
C VAL A 735 -14.59 29.92 18.10
N ILE A 736 -15.46 29.11 18.70
CA ILE A 736 -15.58 29.00 20.16
C ILE A 736 -15.34 27.54 20.53
N THR A 737 -14.32 27.28 21.35
CA THR A 737 -14.02 25.93 21.82
C THR A 737 -13.98 25.84 23.33
N ARG A 738 -14.38 24.70 23.87
CA ARG A 738 -14.17 24.31 25.27
C ARG A 738 -13.62 22.88 25.30
N ASP A 739 -12.41 22.73 25.82
CA ASP A 739 -11.77 21.42 25.95
C ASP A 739 -12.09 20.73 27.28
N ASN A 740 -11.63 19.48 27.43
CA ASN A 740 -11.87 18.66 28.64
C ASN A 740 -11.14 19.19 29.88
N SER A 741 -10.16 20.09 29.71
CA SER A 741 -9.51 20.83 30.80
C SER A 741 -10.30 22.08 31.22
N ASN A 742 -11.47 22.31 30.63
CA ASN A 742 -12.31 23.49 30.87
C ASN A 742 -11.61 24.80 30.47
N THR A 743 -10.77 24.74 29.44
CA THR A 743 -10.19 25.91 28.79
C THR A 743 -11.08 26.32 27.63
N HIS A 744 -11.64 27.52 27.76
CA HIS A 744 -12.46 28.14 26.74
C HIS A 744 -11.57 28.99 25.83
N THR A 745 -11.80 28.93 24.52
CA THR A 745 -11.10 29.76 23.54
C THR A 745 -12.10 30.40 22.59
N LEU A 746 -12.03 31.72 22.44
CA LEU A 746 -12.74 32.50 21.42
C LEU A 746 -11.70 33.01 20.41
N LYS A 747 -11.77 32.52 19.17
CA LYS A 747 -10.96 33.00 18.05
C LYS A 747 -11.85 33.78 17.10
N VAL A 748 -11.49 35.04 16.86
CA VAL A 748 -12.11 35.90 15.85
C VAL A 748 -11.08 36.11 14.76
N ASP A 749 -11.40 35.70 13.53
CA ASP A 749 -10.47 35.69 12.40
C ASP A 749 -9.14 34.98 12.74
N ALA A 750 -8.05 35.74 12.89
CA ALA A 750 -6.72 35.21 13.20
C ALA A 750 -6.38 35.24 14.70
N THR A 751 -7.13 35.99 15.52
CA THR A 751 -6.79 36.30 16.91
C THR A 751 -7.59 35.47 17.89
N ALA A 752 -6.90 34.73 18.76
CA ALA A 752 -7.51 33.89 19.79
C ALA A 752 -7.35 34.49 21.20
N THR A 753 -8.37 34.32 22.03
CA THR A 753 -8.37 34.64 23.46
C THR A 753 -8.83 33.41 24.23
N SER A 754 -8.05 32.97 25.21
CA SER A 754 -8.36 31.77 26.00
C SER A 754 -8.46 32.09 27.49
N GLN A 755 -9.38 31.40 28.17
CA GLN A 755 -9.58 31.49 29.61
C GLN A 755 -9.90 30.12 30.19
N SER A 756 -9.18 29.72 31.24
CA SER A 756 -9.46 28.48 31.98
C SER A 756 -10.38 28.77 33.15
N ILE A 757 -11.45 27.97 33.29
CA ILE A 757 -12.44 28.13 34.35
C ILE A 757 -12.32 26.98 35.35
N ASN A 758 -12.21 27.32 36.64
CA ASN A 758 -12.16 26.34 37.71
C ASN A 758 -13.58 26.00 38.20
N GLY A 759 -13.84 24.71 38.42
CA GLY A 759 -15.08 24.19 39.03
C GLY A 759 -15.94 23.39 38.07
N ALA A 760 -17.23 23.70 37.92
CA ALA A 760 -18.18 22.92 37.12
C ALA A 760 -17.70 22.82 35.66
N LYS A 761 -17.68 21.59 35.15
CA LYS A 761 -17.11 21.24 33.84
C LYS A 761 -18.15 20.94 32.78
N ASN A 762 -19.39 20.72 33.17
CA ASN A 762 -20.44 20.28 32.29
C ASN A 762 -21.37 21.46 32.01
N LEU A 763 -21.81 21.58 30.77
CA LEU A 763 -22.82 22.57 30.37
C LEU A 763 -24.12 21.79 30.08
N ASP A 764 -25.10 21.88 30.97
CA ASP A 764 -26.32 21.08 30.89
C ASP A 764 -27.46 21.89 30.25
N LEU A 765 -27.47 21.94 28.91
CA LEU A 765 -28.42 22.73 28.13
C LEU A 765 -29.78 22.06 27.99
N LYS A 766 -30.84 22.86 27.97
CA LYS A 766 -32.24 22.45 27.81
C LYS A 766 -33.00 23.38 26.88
N GLY A 767 -34.04 22.83 26.27
CA GLY A 767 -34.90 23.59 25.36
C GLY A 767 -34.18 24.01 24.08
N ASP A 768 -34.85 24.88 23.34
CA ASP A 768 -34.45 25.30 22.01
C ASP A 768 -33.16 26.13 21.99
N LEU A 769 -32.33 25.89 20.96
CA LEU A 769 -31.20 26.74 20.60
C LEU A 769 -31.69 27.87 19.70
N PHE A 770 -31.64 29.11 20.17
CA PHE A 770 -32.06 30.27 19.40
C PHE A 770 -30.90 30.86 18.61
N ILE A 771 -31.15 31.20 17.35
CA ILE A 771 -30.18 31.79 16.42
C ILE A 771 -30.71 33.15 15.94
N ALA A 772 -29.80 34.13 15.90
CA ALA A 772 -29.98 35.52 15.48
C ALA A 772 -30.99 36.37 16.28
N GLY A 773 -31.62 35.83 17.32
CA GLY A 773 -32.53 36.59 18.18
C GLY A 773 -33.33 35.70 19.12
N LEU A 774 -34.25 36.29 19.87
CA LEU A 774 -35.07 35.60 20.85
C LEU A 774 -36.55 35.97 20.67
N GLY A 775 -37.42 35.15 21.27
CA GLY A 775 -38.86 35.41 21.28
C GLY A 775 -39.23 36.70 22.05
N PRO A 776 -40.37 37.34 21.69
CA PRO A 776 -40.90 38.48 22.42
C PRO A 776 -41.06 38.17 23.92
N GLY A 777 -40.50 39.01 24.78
CA GLY A 777 -40.52 38.84 26.25
C GLY A 777 -39.33 38.07 26.84
N MET A 778 -38.56 37.33 26.04
CA MET A 778 -37.37 36.61 26.53
C MET A 778 -36.21 37.54 26.87
N TYR A 779 -36.08 38.66 26.14
CA TYR A 779 -35.03 39.66 26.37
C TYR A 779 -35.06 40.27 27.79
N GLY A 780 -36.23 40.31 28.43
CA GLY A 780 -36.39 40.83 29.80
C GLY A 780 -35.82 39.91 30.88
N ASN A 781 -35.65 38.62 30.58
CA ASN A 781 -35.22 37.59 31.52
C ASN A 781 -33.78 37.09 31.24
N LEU A 782 -32.99 37.85 30.48
CA LEU A 782 -31.63 37.48 30.15
C LEU A 782 -30.68 37.63 31.36
N PRO A 783 -29.63 36.78 31.46
CA PRO A 783 -28.59 36.92 32.47
C PRO A 783 -27.93 38.30 32.41
N LYS A 784 -27.57 38.85 33.58
CA LYS A 784 -27.08 40.25 33.71
C LYS A 784 -25.87 40.60 32.85
N LEU A 785 -24.98 39.63 32.57
CA LEU A 785 -23.77 39.87 31.77
C LEU A 785 -24.04 39.91 30.26
N VAL A 786 -25.20 39.44 29.81
CA VAL A 786 -25.60 39.50 28.41
C VAL A 786 -26.13 40.91 28.13
N ALA A 787 -25.51 41.62 27.20
CA ALA A 787 -25.74 43.05 27.00
C ALA A 787 -26.83 43.36 25.96
N SER A 788 -26.98 42.52 24.94
CA SER A 788 -27.87 42.75 23.81
C SER A 788 -29.34 42.66 24.23
N ARG A 789 -30.16 43.57 23.70
CA ARG A 789 -31.62 43.62 23.93
C ARG A 789 -32.43 43.55 22.63
N GLU A 790 -31.74 43.23 21.53
CA GLU A 790 -32.26 43.12 20.18
C GLU A 790 -31.53 41.95 19.48
N GLY A 791 -32.14 41.37 18.45
CA GLY A 791 -31.54 40.30 17.65
C GLY A 791 -30.48 40.80 16.67
N PHE A 792 -29.73 39.87 16.12
CA PHE A 792 -28.79 40.08 15.04
C PHE A 792 -29.50 40.35 13.72
N GLN A 793 -29.01 41.34 12.99
CA GLN A 793 -29.41 41.65 11.62
C GLN A 793 -28.17 41.53 10.75
N GLY A 794 -28.22 40.69 9.72
CA GLY A 794 -27.05 40.37 8.91
C GLY A 794 -27.12 38.96 8.33
N CYS A 795 -25.98 38.46 7.89
CA CYS A 795 -25.84 37.09 7.41
C CYS A 795 -25.09 36.19 8.40
N LEU A 796 -25.51 34.93 8.48
CA LEU A 796 -24.76 33.84 9.09
C LEU A 796 -24.45 32.79 8.03
N ALA A 797 -23.27 32.17 8.10
CA ALA A 797 -22.84 31.11 7.21
C ALA A 797 -21.95 30.11 7.95
N SER A 798 -21.74 28.95 7.35
CA SER A 798 -20.81 27.92 7.80
C SER A 798 -21.03 27.51 9.27
N VAL A 799 -22.30 27.48 9.70
CA VAL A 799 -22.68 27.20 11.09
C VAL A 799 -22.43 25.72 11.42
N ASP A 800 -21.48 25.49 12.32
CA ASP A 800 -21.13 24.19 12.90
C ASP A 800 -21.43 24.21 14.40
N LEU A 801 -22.37 23.37 14.81
CA LEU A 801 -22.84 23.21 16.18
C LEU A 801 -22.31 21.89 16.74
N ASN A 802 -21.06 21.88 17.17
CA ASN A 802 -20.38 20.74 17.76
C ASN A 802 -20.38 19.49 16.87
N GLY A 803 -20.07 19.68 15.58
CA GLY A 803 -20.02 18.64 14.55
C GLY A 803 -21.29 18.55 13.70
N ARG A 804 -22.41 19.15 14.11
CA ARG A 804 -23.64 19.20 13.32
C ARG A 804 -23.64 20.43 12.41
N LEU A 805 -23.90 20.21 11.11
CA LEU A 805 -24.18 21.27 10.13
C LEU A 805 -25.69 21.39 9.91
N PRO A 806 -26.42 22.21 10.70
CA PRO A 806 -27.84 22.45 10.43
C PRO A 806 -28.00 23.28 9.16
N ASP A 807 -28.93 22.89 8.30
CA ASP A 807 -29.52 23.84 7.35
C ASP A 807 -30.45 24.74 8.15
N LEU A 808 -30.04 25.98 8.38
CA LEU A 808 -30.75 26.91 9.27
C LEU A 808 -32.22 27.10 8.87
N LEU A 809 -32.58 26.93 7.60
CA LEU A 809 -33.95 27.13 7.14
C LEU A 809 -34.79 25.85 7.21
N SER A 810 -34.23 24.68 6.89
CA SER A 810 -34.98 23.42 6.89
C SER A 810 -35.01 22.74 8.25
N ASP A 811 -33.95 22.87 9.05
CA ASP A 811 -33.83 22.22 10.36
C ASP A 811 -34.45 23.06 11.50
N ALA A 812 -34.89 24.29 11.19
CA ALA A 812 -35.54 25.17 12.17
C ALA A 812 -36.83 24.55 12.71
N LEU A 813 -36.91 24.43 14.04
CA LEU A 813 -38.12 24.05 14.77
C LEU A 813 -39.16 25.17 14.72
N PHE A 814 -38.70 26.42 14.76
CA PHE A 814 -39.52 27.62 14.65
C PHE A 814 -38.77 28.74 13.94
N ARG A 815 -39.50 29.60 13.22
CA ARG A 815 -38.97 30.78 12.51
C ARG A 815 -39.87 31.98 12.73
N SER A 816 -39.27 33.13 12.98
CA SER A 816 -39.94 34.43 13.13
C SER A 816 -39.22 35.49 12.30
N GLY A 817 -39.98 36.40 11.69
CA GLY A 817 -39.45 37.47 10.86
C GLY A 817 -39.10 37.03 9.43
N GLN A 818 -38.22 37.79 8.78
CA GLN A 818 -37.82 37.61 7.39
C GLN A 818 -36.42 37.01 7.33
N ILE A 819 -36.37 35.70 7.02
CA ILE A 819 -35.14 34.92 6.95
C ILE A 819 -35.06 34.31 5.54
N GLU A 820 -33.99 34.60 4.82
CA GLU A 820 -33.84 34.23 3.41
C GLU A 820 -32.49 33.55 3.16
N ARG A 821 -32.44 32.63 2.19
CA ARG A 821 -31.19 31.97 1.79
C ARG A 821 -30.36 32.93 0.93
N GLY A 822 -29.05 32.87 1.08
CA GLY A 822 -28.11 33.77 0.41
C GLY A 822 -27.67 34.91 1.33
N CYS A 823 -26.67 35.64 0.86
CA CYS A 823 -26.19 36.86 1.50
C CYS A 823 -25.80 37.86 0.41
N GLU A 824 -26.80 38.56 -0.12
CA GLU A 824 -26.57 39.61 -1.12
C GLU A 824 -26.03 40.91 -0.48
N GLY A 825 -25.97 40.97 0.86
CA GLY A 825 -25.56 42.15 1.59
C GLY A 825 -26.66 43.22 1.60
N PRO A 826 -26.34 44.47 1.92
CA PRO A 826 -27.33 45.53 1.94
C PRO A 826 -27.86 45.84 0.55
N SER A 827 -29.18 45.99 0.44
CA SER A 827 -29.92 46.18 -0.81
C SER A 827 -29.56 47.47 -1.57
N THR A 828 -29.04 48.48 -0.88
CA THR A 828 -28.40 49.67 -1.47
C THR A 828 -27.12 50.02 -0.70
N THR A 829 -26.04 50.36 -1.41
CA THR A 829 -24.74 50.70 -0.82
C THR A 829 -24.44 52.19 -0.88
N CYS A 830 -23.69 52.70 0.08
CA CYS A 830 -23.14 54.06 0.04
C CYS A 830 -22.24 54.23 -1.19
N GLN A 831 -22.61 55.18 -2.05
CA GLN A 831 -21.84 55.70 -3.18
C GLN A 831 -21.34 57.12 -2.86
N GLU A 832 -20.39 57.64 -3.65
CA GLU A 832 -19.85 59.00 -3.46
C GLU A 832 -20.94 60.09 -3.52
N ASP A 833 -22.01 59.84 -4.28
CA ASP A 833 -23.14 60.74 -4.48
C ASP A 833 -24.38 60.40 -3.63
N SER A 834 -24.29 59.40 -2.74
CA SER A 834 -25.42 58.98 -1.90
C SER A 834 -25.93 60.08 -0.96
N CYS A 835 -25.03 60.95 -0.49
CA CYS A 835 -25.34 62.08 0.39
C CYS A 835 -24.90 63.40 -0.24
N ALA A 836 -25.79 64.37 -0.30
CA ALA A 836 -25.50 65.70 -0.82
C ALA A 836 -24.72 66.55 0.20
N ASN A 837 -24.13 67.65 -0.28
CA ASN A 837 -23.52 68.69 0.55
C ASN A 837 -22.47 68.19 1.57
N MET A 838 -21.68 67.18 1.18
CA MET A 838 -20.66 66.54 2.03
C MET A 838 -21.23 65.87 3.29
N GLY A 839 -22.51 65.49 3.29
CA GLY A 839 -23.10 64.63 4.32
C GLY A 839 -22.39 63.28 4.38
N ILE A 840 -22.23 62.73 5.57
CA ILE A 840 -21.53 61.45 5.76
C ILE A 840 -22.51 60.32 5.48
N CYS A 841 -22.24 59.49 4.46
CA CYS A 841 -23.04 58.31 4.19
C CYS A 841 -22.77 57.22 5.21
N ILE A 842 -23.82 56.79 5.91
CA ILE A 842 -23.79 55.72 6.91
C ILE A 842 -24.54 54.52 6.33
N GLN A 843 -23.82 53.44 6.09
CA GLN A 843 -24.38 52.19 5.58
C GLN A 843 -25.27 51.52 6.63
N GLN A 844 -26.51 51.18 6.26
CA GLN A 844 -27.41 50.31 7.01
C GLN A 844 -27.58 48.96 6.29
N TRP A 845 -28.30 48.01 6.89
CA TRP A 845 -28.53 46.69 6.29
C TRP A 845 -29.56 46.73 5.15
N GLU A 846 -30.65 47.49 5.29
CA GLU A 846 -31.70 47.57 4.24
C GLU A 846 -31.58 48.84 3.37
N ASN A 847 -30.71 49.79 3.74
CA ASN A 847 -30.49 51.03 2.98
C ASN A 847 -29.18 51.74 3.41
N TYR A 848 -28.99 53.00 3.04
CA TYR A 848 -28.08 53.94 3.67
C TYR A 848 -28.84 55.14 4.27
N THR A 849 -28.19 55.85 5.17
CA THR A 849 -28.67 57.12 5.75
C THR A 849 -27.57 58.17 5.68
N CYS A 850 -27.92 59.45 5.56
CA CYS A 850 -26.94 60.53 5.56
C CYS A 850 -26.92 61.25 6.91
N ASP A 851 -25.74 61.36 7.52
CA ASP A 851 -25.53 62.24 8.66
C ASP A 851 -25.24 63.67 8.16
N CYS A 852 -26.24 64.52 8.36
CA CYS A 852 -26.24 65.91 7.95
C CYS A 852 -25.79 66.86 9.06
N SER A 853 -25.41 66.36 10.25
CA SER A 853 -25.13 67.18 11.45
C SER A 853 -23.98 68.18 11.26
N MET A 854 -23.00 67.84 10.41
CA MET A 854 -21.88 68.71 10.05
C MET A 854 -22.13 69.47 8.72
N THR A 855 -23.37 69.44 8.22
CA THR A 855 -23.81 70.18 7.03
C THR A 855 -24.79 71.28 7.45
N SER A 856 -25.04 72.26 6.58
CA SER A 856 -26.09 73.29 6.76
C SER A 856 -27.46 72.85 6.20
N TYR A 857 -27.60 71.55 5.94
CA TYR A 857 -28.76 70.95 5.29
C TYR A 857 -29.38 69.89 6.20
N THR A 858 -30.67 69.65 6.02
CA THR A 858 -31.45 68.61 6.68
C THR A 858 -32.03 67.67 5.62
N GLY A 859 -32.94 66.76 6.02
CA GLY A 859 -33.53 65.76 5.12
C GLY A 859 -32.71 64.48 5.02
N THR A 860 -33.29 63.45 4.40
CA THR A 860 -32.72 62.08 4.36
C THR A 860 -31.45 61.94 3.52
N GLN A 861 -31.16 62.90 2.65
CA GLN A 861 -29.98 62.96 1.79
C GLN A 861 -29.16 64.25 1.97
N CYS A 862 -29.40 65.01 3.05
CA CYS A 862 -28.73 66.30 3.32
C CYS A 862 -28.89 67.33 2.20
N ASN A 863 -30.09 67.43 1.62
CA ASN A 863 -30.39 68.34 0.50
C ASN A 863 -31.46 69.39 0.82
N ASP A 864 -32.10 69.33 2.00
CA ASP A 864 -33.12 70.29 2.40
C ASP A 864 -32.47 71.47 3.14
N ARG A 865 -32.81 72.71 2.81
CA ARG A 865 -32.24 73.89 3.49
C ARG A 865 -32.98 74.20 4.79
N GLU A 866 -32.25 74.37 5.89
CA GLU A 866 -32.82 74.82 7.16
C GLU A 866 -33.02 76.35 7.13
N TYR A 867 -34.27 76.82 7.05
CA TYR A 867 -34.59 78.25 7.18
C TYR A 867 -34.68 78.63 8.66
N HIS A 868 -33.59 79.13 9.24
CA HIS A 868 -33.68 79.87 10.50
C HIS A 868 -34.32 81.25 10.25
N LEU A 869 -35.59 81.42 10.65
CA LEU A 869 -36.20 82.73 10.79
C LEU A 869 -35.53 83.47 11.97
N CYS A 870 -34.58 84.35 11.68
CA CYS A 870 -34.16 85.40 12.61
C CYS A 870 -35.26 86.48 12.67
N LEU A 871 -36.08 86.47 13.73
CA LEU A 871 -36.95 87.61 14.06
C LEU A 871 -36.10 88.71 14.71
N PHE A 872 -35.85 89.80 13.98
CA PHE A 872 -35.39 91.08 14.55
C PHE A 872 -36.62 91.99 14.83
N PRO A 873 -36.66 92.73 15.96
CA PRO A 873 -37.74 93.66 16.24
C PRO A 873 -37.58 94.97 15.46
N SER A 874 -38.68 95.43 14.87
CA SER A 874 -38.80 96.65 14.06
C SER A 874 -38.58 97.94 14.86
N VAL A 875 -37.69 98.81 14.38
CA VAL A 875 -37.57 100.22 14.80
C VAL A 875 -38.40 101.07 13.83
N SER A 876 -39.28 101.92 14.37
CA SER A 876 -40.13 102.87 13.63
C SER A 876 -39.44 104.23 13.45
N PRO A 877 -39.54 104.91 12.28
CA PRO A 877 -39.16 106.30 12.11
C PRO A 877 -40.35 107.29 12.19
N ARG A 878 -40.07 108.37 12.92
CA ARG A 878 -40.80 109.62 13.22
C ARG A 878 -41.62 110.29 12.10
N ASP A 879 -42.74 110.90 12.50
CA ASP A 879 -43.34 112.17 12.00
C ASP A 879 -43.59 113.10 13.20
N LYS A 880 -42.85 114.21 13.40
CA LYS A 880 -43.07 115.62 13.01
C LYS A 880 -44.27 116.36 13.65
N LEU A 881 -43.91 117.31 14.54
CA LEU A 881 -44.44 118.67 14.81
C LEU A 881 -45.95 118.91 14.98
N SER A 882 -46.34 119.24 16.22
CA SER A 882 -46.70 120.61 16.66
C SER A 882 -46.84 120.66 18.18
#